data_AF-A0A9E4YHJ8-F1
#
_entry.id   AF-A0A9E4YHJ8-F1
#
_cell.length_a   1.000
_cell.length_b   1.000
_cell.length_c   1.000
_cell.angle_alpha   90.00
_cell.angle_beta   90.00
_cell.angle_gamma   90.00
#
_symmetry.space_group_name_H-M   'P 1'
#
loop_
_entity.id
_entity.type
_entity.pdbx_description
1 polymer ?
#
loop_
_entity_poly.entity_id
_entity_poly.type
_entity_poly.pdbx_seq_one_letter_code
_entity_poly.pdbx_strand_id
1 'polypeptide(L)'
;MATMMSRLSTRSLASASARHPWRTVLVWAGIIAVAIGLNAALLEDGLTTEFAFSNDPESTRGARLLEDRLRGPRPINEIIIVRSNELTVDDERFETMVTGLFADVMALGPDVVEGGVNYYQFRLPDFVSDDRRTTIIPFVMAGALDDANDNIEKLFAIVEEAGASAAFDVYLVGEASVALETNELTFRDIEQGERVGVPIALLILLVLFGAVLAAFIPLLLAVLAIVLAFGATAFVGLFVDLSFFVTLIITMIGLAVGIDYSLIVVSRFREEMGRGRSKLDAIERAGATANRTVFFSGLTVVFALAGLLIHPASVFQSLGTGAILVVVAAVALTTTLLPAALSLLGGRVNALRLPFIGRRIGASADADGGYWATVVRIVMRYPVLSFLAASGVMVAAALPALDINTGFNGVDSLPDGVQSKEAFFILEEEFSFGVVSPMEIVIDGDANSEAVKAGIAALREMLAADPDFVGPSRVRVNADGDLSLVSVPVAGEPASDEAIEALRRLRSDYLPAAFEGVDAEILVTGETAFNDDFFEITDRFTPIIFVFVLSLSFLLLTVAFRSIVIPLMSIILNMLSVGAAYGLMVLVFQKGYGAGVLGFQTTPMIDAWIPLFLFAVLFGLSMDYHVFLLSRIRERYDQTGDNAESVAYGLRSTAGLITGAALIMVA
;
A
#
# COMPACT_ATOMS: atom_id res chain seq x y z
N MET A 1 3.73 -5.98 40.79
CA MET A 1 3.50 -6.20 39.35
C MET A 1 2.31 -7.13 39.07
N ALA A 2 2.23 -8.32 39.69
CA ALA A 2 1.09 -9.25 39.52
C ALA A 2 -0.30 -8.71 39.95
N THR A 3 -0.37 -7.89 41.00
CA THR A 3 -1.62 -7.23 41.49
C THR A 3 -2.06 -6.02 40.66
N MET A 4 -1.17 -5.46 39.84
CA MET A 4 -1.50 -4.37 38.92
C MET A 4 -2.02 -4.93 37.59
N MET A 5 -1.45 -6.04 37.11
CA MET A 5 -1.97 -6.79 35.95
C MET A 5 -3.35 -7.41 36.20
N SER A 6 -3.70 -7.76 37.45
CA SER A 6 -5.06 -8.26 37.77
C SER A 6 -6.14 -7.18 37.73
N ARG A 7 -5.77 -5.89 37.74
CA ARG A 7 -6.71 -4.75 37.62
C ARG A 7 -6.90 -4.28 36.16
N LEU A 8 -6.00 -4.67 35.25
CA LEU A 8 -6.03 -4.36 33.83
C LEU A 8 -6.47 -5.59 33.00
N SER A 9 -7.60 -6.20 33.37
CA SER A 9 -8.22 -7.25 32.55
C SER A 9 -9.18 -6.62 31.54
N THR A 10 -9.35 -7.23 30.36
CA THR A 10 -10.37 -6.78 29.38
C THR A 10 -11.78 -6.75 29.97
N ARG A 11 -12.06 -7.62 30.95
CA ARG A 11 -13.29 -7.61 31.75
C ARG A 11 -13.43 -6.35 32.60
N SER A 12 -12.37 -5.94 33.31
CA SER A 12 -12.42 -4.77 34.19
C SER A 12 -12.54 -3.48 33.39
N LEU A 13 -11.87 -3.38 32.24
CA LEU A 13 -12.06 -2.28 31.29
C LEU A 13 -13.51 -2.20 30.79
N ALA A 14 -14.05 -3.32 30.29
CA ALA A 14 -15.44 -3.37 29.82
C ALA A 14 -16.44 -3.00 30.93
N SER A 15 -16.24 -3.51 32.16
CA SER A 15 -17.09 -3.18 33.31
C SER A 15 -16.98 -1.70 33.69
N ALA A 16 -15.77 -1.13 33.73
CA ALA A 16 -15.56 0.27 34.07
C ALA A 16 -16.22 1.21 33.07
N SER A 17 -16.03 0.96 31.78
CA SER A 17 -16.67 1.72 30.69
C SER A 17 -18.19 1.59 30.72
N ALA A 18 -18.72 0.38 30.98
CA ALA A 18 -20.16 0.15 31.06
C ALA A 18 -20.83 0.78 32.29
N ARG A 19 -20.11 0.92 33.42
CA ARG A 19 -20.63 1.57 34.64
C ARG A 19 -20.66 3.09 34.53
N HIS A 20 -19.76 3.69 33.75
CA HIS A 20 -19.71 5.14 33.51
C HIS A 20 -19.77 5.46 32.01
N PRO A 21 -20.88 5.11 31.34
CA PRO A 21 -20.92 5.14 29.88
C PRO A 21 -20.81 6.57 29.33
N TRP A 22 -21.50 7.55 29.93
CA TRP A 22 -21.43 8.95 29.50
C TRP A 22 -20.03 9.56 29.64
N ARG A 23 -19.29 9.23 30.70
CA ARG A 23 -17.91 9.70 30.87
C ARG A 23 -17.01 9.12 29.78
N THR A 24 -17.17 7.83 29.49
CA THR A 24 -16.40 7.15 28.43
C THR A 24 -16.69 7.76 27.05
N VAL A 25 -17.97 7.99 26.74
CA VAL A 25 -18.39 8.61 25.48
C VAL A 25 -17.86 10.04 25.36
N LEU A 26 -17.92 10.85 26.42
CA LEU A 26 -17.41 12.23 26.39
C LEU A 26 -15.89 12.29 26.21
N VAL A 27 -15.15 11.40 26.86
CA VAL A 27 -13.69 11.31 26.68
C VAL A 27 -13.36 10.96 25.23
N TRP A 28 -14.02 9.94 24.67
CA TRP A 28 -13.82 9.56 23.27
C TRP A 28 -14.25 10.66 22.30
N ALA A 29 -15.37 11.34 22.55
CA ALA A 29 -15.79 12.47 21.72
C ALA A 29 -14.73 13.58 21.70
N GLY A 30 -14.08 13.87 22.84
CA GLY A 30 -12.96 14.80 22.91
C GLY A 30 -11.74 14.32 22.12
N ILE A 31 -11.35 13.05 22.26
CA ILE A 31 -10.22 12.47 21.50
C ILE A 31 -10.51 12.49 20.00
N ILE A 32 -11.72 12.15 19.57
CA ILE A 32 -12.13 12.18 18.16
C ILE A 32 -12.11 13.62 17.64
N ALA A 33 -12.60 14.60 18.42
CA ALA A 33 -12.53 16.01 18.01
C ALA A 33 -11.09 16.49 17.84
N VAL A 34 -10.17 16.08 18.72
CA VAL A 34 -8.74 16.36 18.56
C VAL A 34 -8.17 15.67 17.32
N ALA A 35 -8.52 14.40 17.07
CA ALA A 35 -8.06 13.67 15.89
C ALA A 35 -8.54 14.32 14.58
N ILE A 36 -9.79 14.78 14.52
CA ILE A 36 -10.32 15.55 13.38
C ILE A 36 -9.55 16.86 13.21
N GLY A 37 -9.27 17.57 14.30
CA GLY A 37 -8.50 18.82 14.27
C GLY A 37 -7.06 18.62 13.79
N LEU A 38 -6.38 17.55 14.23
CA LEU A 38 -5.04 17.19 13.75
C LEU A 38 -5.06 16.82 12.28
N ASN A 39 -6.04 15.99 11.87
CA ASN A 39 -6.20 15.58 10.48
C ASN A 39 -6.36 16.79 9.54
N ALA A 40 -7.29 17.68 9.87
CA ALA A 40 -7.59 18.86 9.05
C ALA A 40 -6.47 19.91 9.03
N ALA A 41 -5.50 19.84 9.94
CA ALA A 41 -4.44 20.84 10.07
C ALA A 41 -3.06 20.35 9.62
N LEU A 42 -2.82 19.03 9.62
CA LEU A 42 -1.46 18.48 9.54
C LEU A 42 -1.33 17.23 8.66
N LEU A 43 -2.44 16.62 8.20
CA LEU A 43 -2.31 15.36 7.45
C LEU A 43 -1.64 15.60 6.09
N GLU A 44 -2.05 16.65 5.37
CA GLU A 44 -1.54 16.97 4.03
C GLU A 44 -0.04 17.23 4.06
N ASP A 45 0.43 18.12 4.95
CA ASP A 45 1.85 18.44 5.15
C ASP A 45 2.73 17.24 5.56
N GLY A 46 2.13 16.16 6.10
CA GLY A 46 2.85 14.99 6.59
C GLY A 46 2.87 13.81 5.61
N LEU A 47 2.23 13.95 4.44
CA LEU A 47 2.22 12.92 3.41
C LEU A 47 3.20 13.27 2.29
N THR A 48 3.92 12.27 1.80
CA THR A 48 4.82 12.40 0.65
C THR A 48 4.52 11.33 -0.39
N THR A 49 4.83 11.63 -1.65
CA THR A 49 4.82 10.66 -2.75
C THR A 49 6.19 9.99 -2.94
N GLU A 50 7.25 10.51 -2.32
CA GLU A 50 8.60 10.01 -2.48
C GLU A 50 8.87 8.71 -1.71
N PHE A 51 9.61 7.80 -2.37
CA PHE A 51 10.13 6.61 -1.73
C PHE A 51 11.53 6.90 -1.21
N ALA A 52 11.65 6.99 0.11
CA ALA A 52 12.92 7.25 0.79
C ALA A 52 13.46 5.98 1.45
N PHE A 53 14.76 5.97 1.75
CA PHE A 53 15.43 4.88 2.47
C PHE A 53 16.05 5.36 3.78
N SER A 54 15.85 4.61 4.86
CA SER A 54 16.46 4.90 6.16
C SER A 54 17.87 4.31 6.35
N ASN A 55 18.29 3.38 5.49
CA ASN A 55 19.62 2.75 5.52
C ASN A 55 20.63 3.41 4.56
N ASP A 56 20.22 4.45 3.86
CA ASP A 56 21.06 5.30 3.02
C ASP A 56 21.89 4.56 1.95
N PRO A 57 21.24 3.92 0.95
CA PRO A 57 21.92 3.18 -0.10
C PRO A 57 22.69 4.10 -1.06
N GLU A 58 23.52 3.50 -1.91
CA GLU A 58 24.43 4.21 -2.84
C GLU A 58 23.69 5.23 -3.71
N SER A 59 22.56 4.83 -4.30
CA SER A 59 21.73 5.72 -5.13
C SER A 59 21.26 6.96 -4.40
N THR A 60 20.81 6.83 -3.15
CA THR A 60 20.36 7.95 -2.30
C THR A 60 21.51 8.86 -1.88
N ARG A 61 22.68 8.29 -1.59
CA ARG A 61 23.90 9.08 -1.29
C ARG A 61 24.34 9.89 -2.50
N GLY A 62 24.39 9.26 -3.68
CA GLY A 62 24.72 9.93 -4.93
C GLY A 62 23.74 11.04 -5.27
N ALA A 63 22.44 10.78 -5.14
CA ALA A 63 21.39 11.79 -5.37
C ALA A 63 21.56 13.01 -4.47
N ARG A 64 21.77 12.81 -3.16
CA ARG A 64 21.98 13.90 -2.20
C ARG A 64 23.24 14.70 -2.47
N LEU A 65 24.35 14.07 -2.88
CA LEU A 65 25.56 14.81 -3.27
C LEU A 65 25.33 15.71 -4.49
N LEU A 66 24.59 15.22 -5.49
CA LEU A 66 24.23 16.04 -6.66
C LEU A 66 23.35 17.22 -6.27
N GLU A 67 22.39 16.99 -5.38
CA GLU A 67 21.50 18.01 -4.87
C GLU A 67 22.26 19.09 -4.09
N ASP A 68 23.07 18.69 -3.11
CA ASP A 68 23.79 19.60 -2.23
C ASP A 68 24.88 20.42 -2.94
N ARG A 69 25.58 19.82 -3.92
CA ARG A 69 26.85 20.37 -4.46
C ARG A 69 26.87 20.67 -5.95
N LEU A 70 25.89 20.21 -6.74
CA LEU A 70 25.90 20.42 -8.20
C LEU A 70 24.68 21.14 -8.75
N ARG A 71 23.46 20.64 -8.47
CA ARG A 71 22.25 21.09 -9.17
C ARG A 71 21.17 21.70 -8.28
N GLY A 72 21.30 21.67 -6.95
CA GLY A 72 20.19 22.02 -6.06
C GLY A 72 19.11 20.93 -6.09
N PRO A 73 17.89 21.23 -5.63
CA PRO A 73 16.77 20.28 -5.66
C PRO A 73 16.64 19.61 -7.03
N ARG A 74 16.25 18.33 -7.03
CA ARG A 74 16.06 17.59 -8.29
C ARG A 74 15.04 18.35 -9.15
N PRO A 75 15.40 18.79 -10.37
CA PRO A 75 14.47 19.50 -11.23
C PRO A 75 13.36 18.54 -11.63
N ILE A 76 12.12 18.94 -11.38
CA ILE A 76 10.94 18.18 -11.79
C ILE A 76 10.66 18.54 -13.24
N ASN A 77 10.95 17.59 -14.13
CA ASN A 77 10.79 17.79 -15.56
C ASN A 77 9.41 17.36 -16.01
N GLU A 78 8.86 18.17 -16.89
CA GLU A 78 7.56 17.97 -17.49
C GLU A 78 7.70 18.22 -18.99
N ILE A 79 6.95 17.49 -19.79
CA ILE A 79 7.01 17.53 -21.24
C ILE A 79 5.60 17.74 -21.76
N ILE A 80 5.43 18.82 -22.51
CA ILE A 80 4.24 19.02 -23.32
C ILE A 80 4.51 18.46 -24.71
N ILE A 81 3.62 17.58 -25.17
CA ILE A 81 3.67 16.99 -26.51
C ILE A 81 2.58 17.67 -27.34
N VAL A 82 2.95 18.18 -28.50
CA VAL A 82 2.00 18.75 -29.47
C VAL A 82 2.03 17.89 -30.72
N ARG A 83 0.89 17.28 -31.06
CA ARG A 83 0.72 16.42 -32.24
C ARG A 83 -0.35 16.96 -33.16
N SER A 84 -0.15 16.84 -34.47
CA SER A 84 -1.19 17.14 -35.47
C SER A 84 -1.31 16.03 -36.52
N ASN A 85 -2.55 15.65 -36.83
CA ASN A 85 -2.83 14.67 -37.89
C ASN A 85 -2.79 15.28 -39.30
N GLU A 86 -2.87 16.61 -39.42
CA GLU A 86 -2.97 17.31 -40.71
C GLU A 86 -1.75 18.19 -41.02
N LEU A 87 -1.10 18.74 -39.99
CA LEU A 87 -0.02 19.71 -40.11
C LEU A 87 1.33 19.10 -39.73
N THR A 88 2.41 19.71 -40.21
CA THR A 88 3.79 19.38 -39.86
C THR A 88 4.41 20.52 -39.07
N VAL A 89 5.51 20.26 -38.36
CA VAL A 89 6.26 21.29 -37.60
C VAL A 89 6.86 22.40 -38.49
N ASP A 90 6.78 22.28 -39.82
CA ASP A 90 7.24 23.32 -40.74
C ASP A 90 6.10 24.29 -41.13
N ASP A 91 4.86 24.02 -40.73
CA ASP A 91 3.72 24.87 -41.00
C ASP A 91 3.63 26.06 -40.03
N GLU A 92 3.33 27.26 -40.55
CA GLU A 92 3.21 28.50 -39.74
C GLU A 92 2.16 28.40 -38.63
N ARG A 93 1.09 27.63 -38.89
CA ARG A 93 0.05 27.34 -37.89
C ARG A 93 0.57 26.49 -36.73
N PHE A 94 1.44 25.52 -37.02
CA PHE A 94 2.04 24.66 -36.01
C PHE A 94 3.03 25.47 -35.17
N GLU A 95 3.88 26.28 -35.81
CA GLU A 95 4.82 27.17 -35.12
C GLU A 95 4.11 28.17 -34.20
N THR A 96 3.02 28.79 -34.67
CA THR A 96 2.23 29.73 -33.86
C THR A 96 1.63 29.04 -32.62
N MET A 97 1.14 27.81 -32.79
CA MET A 97 0.57 27.03 -31.69
C MET A 97 1.61 26.73 -30.61
N VAL A 98 2.77 26.18 -31.01
CA VAL A 98 3.85 25.80 -30.09
C VAL A 98 4.46 27.01 -29.40
N THR A 99 4.70 28.09 -30.13
CA THR A 99 5.28 29.32 -29.55
C THR A 99 4.30 30.06 -28.65
N GLY A 100 3.00 30.06 -28.98
CA GLY A 100 1.94 30.57 -28.12
C GLY A 100 1.83 29.78 -26.82
N LEU A 101 1.70 28.44 -26.93
CA LEU A 101 1.63 27.54 -25.78
C LEU A 101 2.85 27.70 -24.86
N PHE A 102 4.06 27.75 -25.43
CA PHE A 102 5.28 28.00 -24.66
C PHE A 102 5.26 29.36 -23.94
N ALA A 103 4.75 30.40 -24.59
CA ALA A 103 4.64 31.73 -23.97
C ALA A 103 3.63 31.75 -22.82
N ASP A 104 2.49 31.06 -22.96
CA ASP A 104 1.46 30.95 -21.93
C ASP A 104 1.99 30.20 -20.70
N VAL A 105 2.72 29.10 -20.92
CA VAL A 105 3.40 28.35 -19.84
C VAL A 105 4.42 29.23 -19.11
N MET A 106 5.30 29.91 -19.85
CA MET A 106 6.32 30.80 -19.25
C MET A 106 5.70 32.03 -18.56
N ALA A 107 4.47 32.41 -18.90
CA ALA A 107 3.75 33.51 -18.25
C ALA A 107 3.26 33.16 -16.83
N LEU A 108 3.25 31.88 -16.43
CA LEU A 108 2.99 31.46 -15.05
C LEU A 108 4.06 31.97 -14.07
N GLY A 109 5.25 32.28 -14.58
CA GLY A 109 6.35 32.85 -13.82
C GLY A 109 7.31 31.82 -13.22
N PRO A 110 8.48 32.28 -12.73
CA PRO A 110 9.57 31.41 -12.25
C PRO A 110 9.23 30.65 -10.97
N ASP A 111 8.19 31.07 -10.25
CA ASP A 111 7.71 30.38 -9.04
C ASP A 111 6.86 29.13 -9.38
N VAL A 112 6.55 28.91 -10.66
CA VAL A 112 5.79 27.73 -11.14
C VAL A 112 6.61 26.95 -12.17
N VAL A 113 7.21 27.65 -13.14
CA VAL A 113 8.08 27.05 -14.17
C VAL A 113 9.40 27.82 -14.19
N GLU A 114 10.49 27.16 -13.80
CA GLU A 114 11.83 27.78 -13.78
C GLU A 114 12.32 28.10 -15.19
N GLY A 115 11.99 27.24 -16.15
CA GLY A 115 12.38 27.42 -17.53
C GLY A 115 11.94 26.28 -18.43
N GLY A 116 12.05 26.49 -19.73
CA GLY A 116 11.77 25.47 -20.72
C GLY A 116 12.40 25.81 -22.06
N VAL A 117 12.35 24.85 -22.97
CA VAL A 117 12.88 25.01 -24.32
C VAL A 117 11.92 24.40 -25.34
N ASN A 118 11.89 24.95 -26.55
CA ASN A 118 11.11 24.40 -27.66
C ASN A 118 11.93 24.27 -28.94
N TYR A 119 11.42 23.47 -29.89
CA TYR A 119 12.08 23.22 -31.17
C TYR A 119 12.40 24.51 -31.95
N TYR A 120 11.52 25.51 -31.97
CA TYR A 120 11.72 26.71 -32.81
C TYR A 120 12.81 27.65 -32.30
N GLN A 121 13.20 27.56 -31.03
CA GLN A 121 14.30 28.36 -30.45
C GLN A 121 15.68 27.89 -30.93
N PHE A 122 15.92 26.57 -30.94
CA PHE A 122 17.25 25.99 -31.17
C PHE A 122 17.33 25.06 -32.38
N ARG A 123 16.17 24.67 -32.95
CA ARG A 123 16.02 23.69 -34.04
C ARG A 123 16.76 22.38 -33.77
N LEU A 124 16.64 21.88 -32.54
CA LEU A 124 17.20 20.60 -32.14
C LEU A 124 16.42 19.46 -32.83
N PRO A 125 17.07 18.59 -33.62
CA PRO A 125 16.39 17.49 -34.31
C PRO A 125 15.66 16.55 -33.35
N ASP A 126 16.23 16.32 -32.17
CA ASP A 126 15.71 15.39 -31.15
C ASP A 126 14.36 15.82 -30.54
N PHE A 127 13.86 17.02 -30.87
CA PHE A 127 12.60 17.57 -30.34
C PHE A 127 11.42 17.39 -31.28
N VAL A 128 11.64 16.74 -32.43
CA VAL A 128 10.65 16.51 -33.48
C VAL A 128 10.66 15.05 -33.86
N SER A 129 9.48 14.46 -34.03
CA SER A 129 9.30 13.09 -34.50
C SER A 129 9.86 12.89 -35.91
N ASP A 130 10.19 11.65 -36.28
CA ASP A 130 10.69 11.31 -37.61
C ASP A 130 9.74 11.75 -38.74
N ASP A 131 8.43 11.69 -38.50
CA ASP A 131 7.39 12.09 -39.44
C ASP A 131 7.11 13.61 -39.44
N ARG A 132 7.76 14.36 -38.55
CA ARG A 132 7.66 15.82 -38.39
C ARG A 132 6.26 16.31 -38.03
N ARG A 133 5.41 15.46 -37.44
CA ARG A 133 4.03 15.81 -37.04
C ARG A 133 3.86 16.02 -35.54
N THR A 134 4.88 15.67 -34.77
CA THR A 134 4.91 15.80 -33.32
C THR A 134 6.14 16.58 -32.89
N THR A 135 5.96 17.43 -31.89
CA THR A 135 7.08 18.10 -31.22
C THR A 135 6.89 18.07 -29.71
N ILE A 136 8.00 18.08 -28.99
CA ILE A 136 8.04 18.13 -27.54
C ILE A 136 8.53 19.48 -27.04
N ILE A 137 8.00 19.90 -25.90
CA ILE A 137 8.36 21.12 -25.19
C ILE A 137 8.70 20.72 -23.76
N PRO A 138 9.98 20.40 -23.47
CA PRO A 138 10.40 20.11 -22.10
C PRO A 138 10.57 21.40 -21.29
N PHE A 139 10.13 21.36 -20.04
CA PHE A 139 10.29 22.43 -19.06
C PHE A 139 10.53 21.86 -17.66
N VAL A 140 11.00 22.74 -16.79
CA VAL A 140 11.39 22.46 -15.41
C VAL A 140 10.41 23.19 -14.50
N MET A 141 9.69 22.44 -13.67
CA MET A 141 8.82 22.98 -12.63
C MET A 141 9.68 23.55 -11.50
N ALA A 142 9.16 24.58 -10.82
CA ALA A 142 9.83 25.18 -9.68
C ALA A 142 9.63 24.35 -8.40
N GLY A 143 10.68 24.26 -7.60
CA GLY A 143 10.64 23.58 -6.29
C GLY A 143 10.83 22.05 -6.37
N ALA A 144 10.50 21.38 -5.27
CA ALA A 144 10.53 19.92 -5.18
C ALA A 144 9.28 19.28 -5.82
N LEU A 145 9.19 17.95 -5.83
CA LEU A 145 8.04 17.24 -6.40
C LEU A 145 6.71 17.67 -5.78
N ASP A 146 6.66 17.88 -4.46
CA ASP A 146 5.45 18.33 -3.78
C ASP A 146 5.04 19.75 -4.20
N ASP A 147 5.99 20.68 -4.33
CA ASP A 147 5.72 22.03 -4.87
C ASP A 147 5.24 21.99 -6.33
N ALA A 148 5.82 21.09 -7.12
CA ALA A 148 5.44 20.89 -8.52
C ALA A 148 4.02 20.32 -8.62
N ASN A 149 3.66 19.34 -7.78
CA ASN A 149 2.31 18.76 -7.69
C ASN A 149 1.25 19.82 -7.36
N ASP A 150 1.54 20.75 -6.45
CA ASP A 150 0.63 21.85 -6.09
C ASP A 150 0.39 22.83 -7.25
N ASN A 151 1.33 22.91 -8.18
CA ASN A 151 1.30 23.88 -9.28
C ASN A 151 0.91 23.26 -10.63
N ILE A 152 0.99 21.95 -10.80
CA ILE A 152 0.79 21.27 -12.08
C ILE A 152 -0.63 21.43 -12.63
N GLU A 153 -1.65 21.63 -11.76
CA GLU A 153 -3.03 21.92 -12.18
C GLU A 153 -3.13 23.17 -13.06
N LYS A 154 -2.31 24.19 -12.80
CA LYS A 154 -2.26 25.41 -13.61
C LYS A 154 -1.80 25.11 -15.03
N LEU A 155 -0.92 24.13 -15.17
CA LEU A 155 -0.36 23.72 -16.43
C LEU A 155 -1.32 22.84 -17.22
N PHE A 156 -2.00 21.91 -16.55
CA PHE A 156 -3.10 21.14 -17.12
C PHE A 156 -4.17 22.05 -17.73
N ALA A 157 -4.56 23.12 -17.04
CA ALA A 157 -5.55 24.06 -17.56
C ALA A 157 -5.12 24.71 -18.89
N ILE A 158 -3.84 25.07 -19.03
CA ILE A 158 -3.29 25.64 -20.28
C ILE A 158 -3.27 24.57 -21.39
N VAL A 159 -2.84 23.35 -21.06
CA VAL A 159 -2.76 22.24 -22.01
C VAL A 159 -4.15 21.82 -22.49
N GLU A 160 -5.14 21.77 -21.61
CA GLU A 160 -6.53 21.44 -21.94
C GLU A 160 -7.16 22.50 -22.85
N GLU A 161 -6.92 23.79 -22.57
CA GLU A 161 -7.37 24.89 -23.45
C GLU A 161 -6.72 24.81 -24.83
N ALA A 162 -5.42 24.50 -24.87
CA ALA A 162 -4.65 24.33 -26.10
C ALA A 162 -5.12 23.12 -26.93
N GLY A 163 -5.44 22.00 -26.27
CA GLY A 163 -5.97 20.77 -26.88
C GLY A 163 -7.43 20.85 -27.31
N ALA A 164 -8.17 21.90 -26.94
CA ALA A 164 -9.57 22.08 -27.36
C ALA A 164 -9.72 22.41 -28.86
N SER A 165 -8.63 22.73 -29.56
CA SER A 165 -8.60 22.96 -31.00
C SER A 165 -8.61 21.65 -31.79
N ALA A 166 -9.58 21.44 -32.68
CA ALA A 166 -9.71 20.21 -33.47
C ALA A 166 -8.51 19.89 -34.40
N ALA A 167 -7.52 20.77 -34.51
CA ALA A 167 -6.33 20.60 -35.36
C ALA A 167 -5.11 20.03 -34.61
N PHE A 168 -5.12 20.03 -33.27
CA PHE A 168 -3.98 19.64 -32.45
C PHE A 168 -4.42 18.78 -31.27
N ASP A 169 -3.72 17.69 -31.04
CA ASP A 169 -3.77 16.96 -29.78
C ASP A 169 -2.60 17.43 -28.92
N VAL A 170 -2.87 17.89 -27.70
CA VAL A 170 -1.85 18.37 -26.77
C VAL A 170 -1.87 17.50 -25.53
N TYR A 171 -0.71 16.96 -25.19
CA TYR A 171 -0.52 16.07 -24.06
C TYR A 171 0.48 16.65 -23.07
N LEU A 172 0.29 16.34 -21.79
CA LEU A 172 1.23 16.66 -20.72
C LEU A 172 1.70 15.36 -20.08
N VAL A 173 3.01 15.22 -19.90
CA VAL A 173 3.61 14.08 -19.20
C VAL A 173 4.88 14.48 -18.49
N GLY A 174 4.97 14.07 -17.24
CA GLY A 174 6.13 14.21 -16.39
C GLY A 174 5.83 13.68 -15.01
N GLU A 175 6.78 13.86 -14.11
CA GLU A 175 6.73 13.27 -12.76
C GLU A 175 5.54 13.81 -11.95
N ALA A 176 5.27 15.11 -12.02
CA ALA A 176 4.18 15.74 -11.29
C ALA A 176 2.83 15.53 -11.98
N SER A 177 2.77 15.53 -13.32
CA SER A 177 1.51 15.31 -14.04
C SER A 177 0.98 13.89 -13.84
N VAL A 178 1.88 12.90 -13.90
CA VAL A 178 1.56 11.49 -13.64
C VAL A 178 1.13 11.32 -12.18
N ALA A 179 1.82 11.95 -11.24
CA ALA A 179 1.46 11.91 -9.82
C ALA A 179 0.06 12.48 -9.58
N LEU A 180 -0.27 13.64 -10.17
CA LEU A 180 -1.61 14.25 -10.04
C LEU A 180 -2.70 13.34 -10.61
N GLU A 181 -2.56 12.86 -11.85
CA GLU A 181 -3.58 11.99 -12.46
C GLU A 181 -3.75 10.68 -11.68
N THR A 182 -2.64 10.09 -11.22
CA THR A 182 -2.66 8.88 -10.38
C THR A 182 -3.38 9.12 -9.07
N ASN A 183 -3.12 10.27 -8.42
CA ASN A 183 -3.82 10.66 -7.19
C ASN A 183 -5.32 10.85 -7.45
N GLU A 184 -5.71 11.55 -8.52
CA GLU A 184 -7.12 11.79 -8.84
C GLU A 184 -7.87 10.49 -9.15
N LEU A 185 -7.27 9.61 -9.95
CA LEU A 185 -7.79 8.27 -10.22
C LEU A 185 -7.96 7.47 -8.93
N THR A 186 -6.94 7.47 -8.08
CA THR A 186 -6.97 6.79 -6.78
C THR A 186 -8.08 7.34 -5.89
N PHE A 187 -8.25 8.66 -5.80
CA PHE A 187 -9.33 9.28 -5.02
C PHE A 187 -10.71 8.91 -5.56
N ARG A 188 -10.90 8.92 -6.89
CA ARG A 188 -12.15 8.46 -7.52
C ARG A 188 -12.43 6.99 -7.20
N ASP A 189 -11.41 6.13 -7.25
CA ASP A 189 -11.54 4.70 -6.96
C ASP A 189 -11.86 4.42 -5.48
N ILE A 190 -11.23 5.15 -4.55
CA ILE A 190 -11.59 5.10 -3.12
C ILE A 190 -13.04 5.54 -2.94
N GLU A 191 -13.42 6.69 -3.51
CA GLU A 191 -14.78 7.21 -3.35
C GLU A 191 -15.82 6.24 -3.92
N GLN A 192 -15.56 5.67 -5.09
CA GLN A 192 -16.43 4.67 -5.71
C GLN A 192 -16.48 3.38 -4.88
N GLY A 193 -15.33 2.92 -4.39
CA GLY A 193 -15.20 1.76 -3.51
C GLY A 193 -15.99 1.93 -2.22
N GLU A 194 -15.90 3.08 -1.55
CA GLU A 194 -16.67 3.37 -0.34
C GLU A 194 -18.18 3.47 -0.61
N ARG A 195 -18.56 4.15 -1.71
CA ARG A 195 -19.98 4.29 -2.13
C ARG A 195 -20.64 2.94 -2.39
N VAL A 196 -19.90 1.92 -2.81
CA VAL A 196 -20.42 0.58 -3.09
C VAL A 196 -20.26 -0.35 -1.88
N GLY A 197 -19.05 -0.42 -1.31
CA GLY A 197 -18.68 -1.35 -0.25
C GLY A 197 -19.42 -1.07 1.07
N VAL A 198 -19.53 0.20 1.51
CA VAL A 198 -20.19 0.53 2.79
C VAL A 198 -21.67 0.12 2.81
N PRO A 199 -22.49 0.41 1.76
CA PRO A 199 -23.85 -0.10 1.69
C PRO A 199 -23.95 -1.63 1.66
N ILE A 200 -23.05 -2.33 0.96
CA ILE A 200 -23.05 -3.80 0.91
C ILE A 200 -22.67 -4.37 2.28
N ALA A 201 -21.62 -3.85 2.92
CA ALA A 201 -21.23 -4.21 4.27
C ALA A 201 -22.39 -3.99 5.26
N LEU A 202 -23.08 -2.85 5.17
CA LEU A 202 -24.27 -2.57 5.98
C LEU A 202 -25.39 -3.59 5.72
N LEU A 203 -25.63 -3.97 4.46
CA LEU A 203 -26.63 -4.98 4.09
C LEU A 203 -26.25 -6.34 4.67
N ILE A 204 -24.99 -6.77 4.57
CA ILE A 204 -24.51 -8.02 5.15
C ILE A 204 -24.66 -7.99 6.68
N LEU A 205 -24.25 -6.91 7.34
CA LEU A 205 -24.43 -6.70 8.78
C LEU A 205 -25.90 -6.73 9.18
N LEU A 206 -26.79 -6.16 8.36
CA LEU A 206 -28.22 -6.15 8.58
C LEU A 206 -28.82 -7.56 8.46
N VAL A 207 -28.35 -8.35 7.48
CA VAL A 207 -28.72 -9.77 7.32
C VAL A 207 -28.23 -10.61 8.49
N LEU A 208 -26.97 -10.39 8.90
CA LEU A 208 -26.32 -11.06 10.00
C LEU A 208 -27.11 -10.79 11.30
N PHE A 209 -27.29 -9.52 11.66
CA PHE A 209 -27.83 -9.13 12.96
C PHE A 209 -29.36 -9.05 13.02
N GLY A 210 -30.07 -8.85 11.91
CA GLY A 210 -31.53 -8.69 11.84
C GLY A 210 -32.08 -7.47 12.58
N ALA A 211 -31.23 -6.51 12.94
CA ALA A 211 -31.60 -5.28 13.63
C ALA A 211 -30.72 -4.13 13.14
N VAL A 212 -31.34 -3.02 12.72
CA VAL A 212 -30.64 -1.88 12.12
C VAL A 212 -29.59 -1.31 13.07
N LEU A 213 -29.94 -1.13 14.35
CA LEU A 213 -29.02 -0.53 15.31
C LEU A 213 -27.82 -1.44 15.62
N ALA A 214 -28.02 -2.76 15.62
CA ALA A 214 -26.93 -3.71 15.80
C ALA A 214 -25.97 -3.76 14.61
N ALA A 215 -26.47 -3.52 13.39
CA ALA A 215 -25.66 -3.43 12.18
C ALA A 215 -24.90 -2.10 12.10
N PHE A 216 -25.49 -1.00 12.57
CA PHE A 216 -24.86 0.32 12.53
C PHE A 216 -23.69 0.47 13.50
N ILE A 217 -23.73 -0.18 14.67
CA ILE A 217 -22.68 -0.06 15.69
C ILE A 217 -21.30 -0.46 15.15
N PRO A 218 -21.12 -1.64 14.52
CA PRO A 218 -19.83 -2.02 13.94
C PRO A 218 -19.29 -1.03 12.92
N LEU A 219 -20.14 -0.61 11.99
CA LEU A 219 -19.77 0.34 10.95
C LEU A 219 -19.34 1.69 11.55
N LEU A 220 -20.10 2.21 12.52
CA LEU A 220 -19.74 3.44 13.20
C LEU A 220 -18.38 3.32 13.91
N LEU A 221 -18.10 2.21 14.58
CA LEU A 221 -16.82 2.03 15.25
C LEU A 221 -15.64 1.90 14.28
N ALA A 222 -15.86 1.30 13.11
CA ALA A 222 -14.85 1.24 12.06
C ALA A 222 -14.50 2.65 11.54
N VAL A 223 -15.52 3.47 11.22
CA VAL A 223 -15.32 4.87 10.83
C VAL A 223 -14.60 5.67 11.92
N LEU A 224 -14.99 5.50 13.19
CA LEU A 224 -14.30 6.16 14.30
C LEU A 224 -12.84 5.70 14.45
N ALA A 225 -12.54 4.42 14.18
CA ALA A 225 -11.17 3.91 14.20
C ALA A 225 -10.31 4.55 13.10
N ILE A 226 -10.87 4.68 11.89
CA ILE A 226 -10.26 5.35 10.74
C ILE A 226 -9.94 6.81 11.07
N VAL A 227 -10.92 7.57 11.60
CA VAL A 227 -10.71 8.99 11.98
C VAL A 227 -9.61 9.14 13.04
N LEU A 228 -9.58 8.26 14.04
CA LEU A 228 -8.53 8.27 15.05
C LEU A 228 -7.16 7.92 14.48
N ALA A 229 -7.11 6.97 13.56
CA ALA A 229 -5.89 6.58 12.88
C ALA A 229 -5.34 7.72 12.03
N PHE A 230 -6.18 8.42 11.27
CA PHE A 230 -5.76 9.61 10.53
C PHE A 230 -5.22 10.70 11.45
N GLY A 231 -5.92 11.03 12.54
CA GLY A 231 -5.41 12.03 13.50
C GLY A 231 -4.10 11.61 14.17
N ALA A 232 -3.91 10.32 14.45
CA ALA A 232 -2.65 9.80 14.97
C ALA A 232 -1.54 9.80 13.91
N THR A 233 -1.88 9.52 12.65
CA THR A 233 -0.97 9.51 11.50
C THR A 233 -0.49 10.92 11.20
N ALA A 234 -1.39 11.91 11.18
CA ALA A 234 -1.06 13.32 11.07
C ALA A 234 -0.10 13.78 12.19
N PHE A 235 -0.28 13.27 13.41
CA PHE A 235 0.66 13.55 14.51
C PHE A 235 2.03 12.89 14.30
N VAL A 236 2.08 11.67 13.76
CA VAL A 236 3.34 10.98 13.42
C VAL A 236 4.04 11.67 12.25
N GLY A 237 3.27 12.20 11.28
CA GLY A 237 3.74 12.99 10.14
C GLY A 237 4.57 14.22 10.53
N LEU A 238 4.43 14.71 11.77
CA LEU A 238 5.27 15.80 12.30
C LEU A 238 6.74 15.40 12.51
N PHE A 239 7.05 14.11 12.53
CA PHE A 239 8.38 13.58 12.86
C PHE A 239 9.01 12.77 11.75
N VAL A 240 8.18 12.18 10.88
CA VAL A 240 8.59 11.31 9.78
C VAL A 240 7.65 11.54 8.62
N ASP A 241 8.19 11.62 7.41
CA ASP A 241 7.38 11.71 6.21
C ASP A 241 6.73 10.35 5.93
N LEU A 242 5.42 10.37 5.67
CA LEU A 242 4.65 9.16 5.46
C LEU A 242 4.18 9.08 4.01
N SER A 243 4.37 7.93 3.39
CA SER A 243 3.86 7.70 2.04
C SER A 243 2.34 7.87 1.99
N PHE A 244 1.82 8.53 0.95
CA PHE A 244 0.38 8.72 0.74
C PHE A 244 -0.43 7.39 0.79
N PHE A 245 0.19 6.25 0.45
CA PHE A 245 -0.41 4.92 0.56
C PHE A 245 -0.89 4.58 1.99
N VAL A 246 -0.37 5.26 3.02
CA VAL A 246 -0.85 5.11 4.40
C VAL A 246 -2.35 5.36 4.53
N THR A 247 -2.89 6.28 3.72
CA THR A 247 -4.32 6.66 3.74
C THR A 247 -5.21 5.51 3.25
N LEU A 248 -4.84 4.90 2.13
CA LEU A 248 -5.47 3.71 1.55
C LEU A 248 -5.51 2.57 2.56
N ILE A 249 -4.39 2.33 3.25
CA ILE A 249 -4.28 1.24 4.23
C ILE A 249 -5.11 1.50 5.48
N ILE A 250 -5.11 2.73 5.99
CA ILE A 250 -5.93 3.09 7.16
C ILE A 250 -7.41 2.82 6.86
N THR A 251 -7.90 3.23 5.70
CA THR A 251 -9.30 3.03 5.32
C THR A 251 -9.62 1.54 5.13
N MET A 252 -8.82 0.84 4.31
CA MET A 252 -9.04 -0.58 3.98
C MET A 252 -8.99 -1.48 5.22
N ILE A 253 -7.91 -1.40 6.01
CA ILE A 253 -7.73 -2.22 7.22
C ILE A 253 -8.69 -1.75 8.32
N GLY A 254 -8.90 -0.44 8.45
CA GLY A 254 -9.79 0.14 9.46
C GLY A 254 -11.23 -0.32 9.32
N LEU A 255 -11.74 -0.39 8.09
CA LEU A 255 -13.07 -0.91 7.82
C LEU A 255 -13.15 -2.41 8.16
N ALA A 256 -12.21 -3.20 7.64
CA ALA A 256 -12.17 -4.65 7.84
C ALA A 256 -12.09 -5.03 9.34
N VAL A 257 -11.05 -4.56 10.02
CA VAL A 257 -10.75 -4.91 11.41
C VAL A 257 -11.75 -4.25 12.37
N GLY A 258 -12.14 -2.99 12.10
CA GLY A 258 -13.09 -2.27 12.92
C GLY A 258 -14.47 -2.93 12.94
N ILE A 259 -14.97 -3.37 11.78
CA ILE A 259 -16.24 -4.10 11.69
C ILE A 259 -16.12 -5.47 12.37
N ASP A 260 -15.08 -6.24 12.08
CA ASP A 260 -14.97 -7.62 12.60
C ASP A 260 -14.87 -7.66 14.14
N TYR A 261 -13.99 -6.84 14.71
CA TYR A 261 -13.78 -6.81 16.16
C TYR A 261 -15.03 -6.40 16.93
N SER A 262 -15.72 -5.36 16.44
CA SER A 262 -16.96 -4.90 17.05
C SER A 262 -18.10 -5.91 16.84
N LEU A 263 -18.18 -6.57 15.68
CA LEU A 263 -19.14 -7.63 15.37
C LEU A 263 -19.03 -8.81 16.34
N ILE A 264 -17.81 -9.28 16.65
CA ILE A 264 -17.57 -10.36 17.63
C ILE A 264 -18.14 -9.99 19.00
N VAL A 265 -17.86 -8.77 19.47
CA VAL A 265 -18.30 -8.30 20.80
C VAL A 265 -19.81 -8.06 20.85
N VAL A 266 -20.39 -7.44 19.82
CA VAL A 266 -21.84 -7.21 19.71
C VAL A 266 -22.59 -8.54 19.65
N SER A 267 -22.11 -9.49 18.84
CA SER A 267 -22.68 -10.83 18.75
C SER A 267 -22.70 -11.53 20.10
N ARG A 268 -21.57 -11.52 20.82
CA ARG A 268 -21.47 -12.12 22.16
C ARG A 268 -22.37 -11.44 23.18
N PHE A 269 -22.43 -10.11 23.20
CA PHE A 269 -23.34 -9.37 24.08
C PHE A 269 -24.80 -9.77 23.84
N ARG A 270 -25.21 -9.91 22.58
CA ARG A 270 -26.57 -10.32 22.22
C ARG A 270 -26.88 -11.76 22.59
N GLU A 271 -25.94 -12.68 22.42
CA GLU A 271 -26.07 -14.07 22.89
C GLU A 271 -26.34 -14.12 24.40
N GLU A 272 -25.57 -13.36 25.18
CA GLU A 272 -25.68 -13.34 26.64
C GLU A 272 -26.97 -12.65 27.13
N MET A 273 -27.42 -11.61 26.43
CA MET A 273 -28.74 -10.98 26.65
C MET A 273 -29.89 -11.94 26.29
N GLY A 274 -29.73 -12.73 25.22
CA GLY A 274 -30.69 -13.76 24.81
C GLY A 274 -30.87 -14.88 25.85
N ARG A 275 -29.84 -15.14 26.65
CA ARG A 275 -29.87 -16.04 27.82
C ARG A 275 -30.54 -15.43 29.07
N GLY A 276 -31.20 -14.28 28.94
CA GLY A 276 -31.97 -13.65 30.01
C GLY A 276 -31.14 -12.90 31.05
N ARG A 277 -29.89 -12.56 30.76
CA ARG A 277 -29.00 -11.88 31.72
C ARG A 277 -29.21 -10.37 31.76
N SER A 278 -28.77 -9.76 32.86
CA SER A 278 -28.78 -8.30 32.98
C SER A 278 -27.79 -7.66 31.99
N LYS A 279 -28.02 -6.39 31.64
CA LYS A 279 -27.17 -5.65 30.69
C LYS A 279 -25.71 -5.62 31.13
N LEU A 280 -25.46 -5.32 32.41
CA LEU A 280 -24.10 -5.22 32.95
C LEU A 280 -23.43 -6.60 33.01
N ASP A 281 -24.15 -7.65 33.42
CA ASP A 281 -23.60 -9.01 33.44
C ASP A 281 -23.27 -9.51 32.03
N ALA A 282 -24.10 -9.20 31.04
CA ALA A 282 -23.86 -9.53 29.65
C ALA A 282 -22.60 -8.83 29.11
N ILE A 283 -22.41 -7.54 29.42
CA ILE A 283 -21.21 -6.79 29.02
C ILE A 283 -19.96 -7.34 29.73
N GLU A 284 -20.04 -7.67 31.02
CA GLU A 284 -18.89 -8.23 31.75
C GLU A 284 -18.46 -9.60 31.19
N ARG A 285 -19.42 -10.47 30.83
CA ARG A 285 -19.12 -11.78 30.24
C ARG A 285 -18.58 -11.66 28.81
N ALA A 286 -19.14 -10.75 28.02
CA ALA A 286 -18.60 -10.42 26.71
C ALA A 286 -17.17 -9.87 26.84
N GLY A 287 -16.91 -8.96 27.80
CA GLY A 287 -15.59 -8.41 28.08
C GLY A 287 -14.55 -9.45 28.51
N ALA A 288 -14.98 -10.47 29.26
CA ALA A 288 -14.11 -11.57 29.70
C ALA A 288 -13.74 -12.55 28.59
N THR A 289 -14.53 -12.61 27.51
CA THR A 289 -14.37 -13.57 26.42
C THR A 289 -14.09 -12.86 25.10
N ALA A 290 -15.09 -12.25 24.48
CA ALA A 290 -14.97 -11.54 23.20
C ALA A 290 -13.92 -10.42 23.21
N ASN A 291 -13.95 -9.48 24.17
CA ASN A 291 -12.95 -8.40 24.21
C ASN A 291 -11.54 -8.94 24.47
N ARG A 292 -11.43 -10.04 25.23
CA ARG A 292 -10.15 -10.72 25.45
C ARG A 292 -9.63 -11.27 24.13
N THR A 293 -10.47 -11.98 23.38
CA THR A 293 -10.10 -12.51 22.07
C THR A 293 -9.67 -11.38 21.14
N VAL A 294 -10.49 -10.34 20.97
CA VAL A 294 -10.17 -9.16 20.14
C VAL A 294 -8.84 -8.52 20.51
N PHE A 295 -8.54 -8.36 21.81
CA PHE A 295 -7.27 -7.78 22.24
C PHE A 295 -6.06 -8.63 21.83
N PHE A 296 -6.11 -9.95 22.01
CA PHE A 296 -5.01 -10.83 21.60
C PHE A 296 -4.91 -10.96 20.07
N SER A 297 -6.05 -10.93 19.39
CA SER A 297 -6.18 -10.86 17.93
C SER A 297 -5.45 -9.64 17.39
N GLY A 298 -5.89 -8.44 17.77
CA GLY A 298 -5.27 -7.19 17.31
C GLY A 298 -3.80 -7.05 17.69
N LEU A 299 -3.37 -7.59 18.85
CA LEU A 299 -1.96 -7.62 19.19
C LEU A 299 -1.14 -8.49 18.22
N THR A 300 -1.71 -9.60 17.74
CA THR A 300 -1.07 -10.47 16.76
C THR A 300 -0.95 -9.76 15.41
N VAL A 301 -2.01 -9.07 14.97
CA VAL A 301 -1.97 -8.23 13.74
C VAL A 301 -0.93 -7.12 13.87
N VAL A 302 -0.92 -6.38 14.98
CA VAL A 302 0.07 -5.31 15.23
C VAL A 302 1.49 -5.85 15.14
N PHE A 303 1.77 -7.04 15.69
CA PHE A 303 3.09 -7.64 15.61
C PHE A 303 3.46 -8.15 14.22
N ALA A 304 2.50 -8.65 13.43
CA ALA A 304 2.74 -9.00 12.04
C ALA A 304 3.10 -7.75 11.21
N LEU A 305 2.33 -6.67 11.39
CA LEU A 305 2.56 -5.39 10.72
C LEU A 305 3.83 -4.68 11.19
N ALA A 306 4.22 -4.85 12.46
CA ALA A 306 5.48 -4.33 12.98
C ALA A 306 6.71 -4.92 12.27
N GLY A 307 6.56 -6.08 11.61
CA GLY A 307 7.58 -6.62 10.73
C GLY A 307 7.91 -5.68 9.56
N LEU A 308 6.92 -4.97 9.02
CA LEU A 308 7.14 -4.01 7.94
C LEU A 308 7.99 -2.81 8.38
N LEU A 309 7.91 -2.42 9.66
CA LEU A 309 8.72 -1.32 10.20
C LEU A 309 10.22 -1.65 10.26
N ILE A 310 10.60 -2.94 10.13
CA ILE A 310 12.00 -3.36 10.05
C ILE A 310 12.59 -3.04 8.68
N HIS A 311 11.74 -2.94 7.64
CA HIS A 311 12.18 -2.65 6.30
C HIS A 311 12.71 -1.20 6.21
N PRO A 312 13.85 -0.94 5.55
CA PRO A 312 14.41 0.40 5.49
C PRO A 312 13.64 1.41 4.65
N ALA A 313 12.92 0.95 3.61
CA ALA A 313 12.17 1.84 2.73
C ALA A 313 10.92 2.44 3.41
N SER A 314 10.72 3.74 3.21
CA SER A 314 9.67 4.56 3.85
C SER A 314 8.26 4.06 3.54
N VAL A 315 8.03 3.51 2.34
CA VAL A 315 6.75 2.93 1.95
C VAL A 315 6.29 1.84 2.94
N PHE A 316 7.14 0.88 3.27
CA PHE A 316 6.78 -0.18 4.23
C PHE A 316 6.61 0.33 5.66
N GLN A 317 7.44 1.30 6.06
CA GLN A 317 7.32 1.94 7.37
C GLN A 317 6.01 2.70 7.51
N SER A 318 5.59 3.39 6.44
CA SER A 318 4.34 4.15 6.37
C SER A 318 3.14 3.22 6.40
N LEU A 319 3.11 2.21 5.51
CA LEU A 319 2.06 1.18 5.46
C LEU A 319 1.91 0.47 6.81
N GLY A 320 3.03 0.04 7.40
CA GLY A 320 3.07 -0.61 8.70
C GLY A 320 2.54 0.30 9.81
N THR A 321 2.95 1.57 9.82
CA THR A 321 2.53 2.56 10.83
C THR A 321 1.04 2.82 10.76
N GLY A 322 0.51 3.16 9.58
CA GLY A 322 -0.93 3.40 9.41
C GLY A 322 -1.78 2.19 9.80
N ALA A 323 -1.37 0.99 9.36
CA ALA A 323 -2.04 -0.25 9.70
C ALA A 323 -2.03 -0.54 11.21
N ILE A 324 -0.89 -0.32 11.89
CA ILE A 324 -0.78 -0.50 13.35
C ILE A 324 -1.68 0.50 14.08
N LEU A 325 -1.63 1.78 13.70
CA LEU A 325 -2.40 2.84 14.33
C LEU A 325 -3.91 2.55 14.24
N VAL A 326 -4.40 2.12 13.07
CA VAL A 326 -5.82 1.81 12.90
C VAL A 326 -6.25 0.57 13.66
N VAL A 327 -5.42 -0.49 13.70
CA VAL A 327 -5.72 -1.69 14.50
C VAL A 327 -5.75 -1.37 15.99
N VAL A 328 -4.78 -0.57 16.48
CA VAL A 328 -4.74 -0.13 17.88
C VAL A 328 -5.97 0.71 18.23
N ALA A 329 -6.37 1.63 17.35
CA ALA A 329 -7.58 2.43 17.52
C ALA A 329 -8.85 1.55 17.55
N ALA A 330 -8.96 0.59 16.64
CA ALA A 330 -10.09 -0.35 16.58
C ALA A 330 -10.19 -1.21 17.85
N VAL A 331 -9.07 -1.73 18.37
CA VAL A 331 -9.03 -2.48 19.63
C VAL A 331 -9.39 -1.58 20.81
N ALA A 332 -8.87 -0.35 20.88
CA ALA A 332 -9.16 0.60 21.95
C ALA A 332 -10.65 0.96 21.99
N LEU A 333 -11.26 1.28 20.84
CA LEU A 333 -12.69 1.56 20.72
C LEU A 333 -13.54 0.34 21.08
N THR A 334 -13.20 -0.83 20.56
CA THR A 334 -13.94 -2.08 20.81
C THR A 334 -13.86 -2.52 22.28
N THR A 335 -12.74 -2.26 22.96
CA THR A 335 -12.57 -2.65 24.36
C THR A 335 -13.13 -1.64 25.36
N THR A 336 -13.37 -0.39 24.95
CA THR A 336 -13.80 0.71 25.84
C THR A 336 -15.10 1.40 25.39
N LEU A 337 -15.12 2.03 24.22
CA LEU A 337 -16.29 2.78 23.72
C LEU A 337 -17.48 1.85 23.46
N LEU A 338 -17.22 0.66 22.89
CA LEU A 338 -18.29 -0.29 22.59
C LEU A 338 -19.05 -0.77 23.84
N PRO A 339 -18.40 -1.24 24.93
CA PRO A 339 -19.08 -1.52 26.20
C PRO A 339 -19.90 -0.36 26.74
N ALA A 340 -19.41 0.87 26.63
CA ALA A 340 -20.15 2.07 27.05
C ALA A 340 -21.41 2.29 26.20
N ALA A 341 -21.28 2.21 24.87
CA ALA A 341 -22.40 2.32 23.94
C ALA A 341 -23.45 1.22 24.17
N LEU A 342 -23.01 -0.04 24.34
CA LEU A 342 -23.89 -1.17 24.65
C LEU A 342 -24.60 -1.00 26.00
N SER A 343 -23.96 -0.38 27.00
CA SER A 343 -24.59 -0.06 28.29
C SER A 343 -25.73 0.96 28.13
N LEU A 344 -25.53 2.02 27.33
CA LEU A 344 -26.55 3.04 27.05
C LEU A 344 -27.73 2.48 26.25
N LEU A 345 -27.44 1.67 25.23
CA LEU A 345 -28.46 1.08 24.36
C LEU A 345 -29.19 -0.08 25.05
N GLY A 346 -28.47 -0.95 25.73
CA GLY A 346 -28.99 -2.15 26.38
C GLY A 346 -29.81 -3.02 25.43
N GLY A 347 -31.08 -3.28 25.79
CA GLY A 347 -31.99 -4.06 24.94
C GLY A 347 -32.35 -3.39 23.61
N ARG A 348 -32.16 -2.06 23.48
CA ARG A 348 -32.42 -1.31 22.25
C ARG A 348 -31.45 -1.64 21.13
N VAL A 349 -30.35 -2.34 21.40
CA VAL A 349 -29.48 -2.92 20.34
C VAL A 349 -30.31 -3.80 19.39
N ASN A 350 -31.39 -4.42 19.89
CA ASN A 350 -32.33 -5.17 19.06
C ASN A 350 -33.56 -4.34 18.62
N ALA A 351 -33.50 -3.01 18.64
CA ALA A 351 -34.55 -2.14 18.11
C ALA A 351 -34.52 -2.14 16.57
N LEU A 352 -35.64 -1.77 15.95
CA LEU A 352 -35.81 -1.79 14.48
C LEU A 352 -35.49 -3.18 13.90
N ARG A 353 -36.14 -4.21 14.45
CA ARG A 353 -36.00 -5.59 13.96
C ARG A 353 -36.64 -5.69 12.58
N LEU A 354 -35.91 -6.28 11.65
CA LEU A 354 -36.50 -6.62 10.36
C LEU A 354 -37.40 -7.84 10.50
N PRO A 355 -38.66 -7.78 10.04
CA PRO A 355 -39.48 -8.97 9.96
C PRO A 355 -38.79 -9.96 9.00
N PHE A 356 -38.64 -11.21 9.43
CA PHE A 356 -38.07 -12.35 8.67
C PHE A 356 -36.53 -12.48 8.57
N ILE A 357 -35.72 -11.53 9.05
CA ILE A 357 -34.24 -11.55 8.93
C ILE A 357 -33.55 -11.62 10.33
N GLY A 358 -32.45 -12.36 10.46
CA GLY A 358 -31.61 -12.42 11.69
C GLY A 358 -32.06 -13.34 12.83
N ARG A 359 -33.02 -14.25 12.60
CA ARG A 359 -33.44 -15.26 13.60
C ARG A 359 -32.40 -16.36 13.87
N ARG A 360 -31.27 -16.37 13.14
CA ARG A 360 -30.32 -17.50 13.10
C ARG A 360 -29.13 -17.37 14.05
N ILE A 361 -28.64 -16.19 14.40
CA ILE A 361 -27.36 -16.06 15.15
C ILE A 361 -27.44 -16.45 16.63
N GLY A 362 -28.65 -16.58 17.20
CA GLY A 362 -28.82 -17.06 18.59
C GLY A 362 -29.31 -18.50 18.72
N ALA A 363 -29.77 -19.14 17.64
CA ALA A 363 -30.47 -20.43 17.71
C ALA A 363 -29.63 -21.63 17.24
N SER A 364 -28.41 -21.39 16.74
CA SER A 364 -27.63 -22.40 16.00
C SER A 364 -26.57 -23.16 16.80
N ALA A 365 -26.25 -22.75 18.03
CA ALA A 365 -25.24 -23.47 18.83
C ALA A 365 -25.73 -24.86 19.28
N ASP A 366 -27.05 -25.00 19.51
CA ASP A 366 -27.69 -26.25 19.95
C ASP A 366 -28.55 -26.92 18.84
N ALA A 367 -28.61 -26.34 17.65
CA ALA A 367 -29.38 -26.91 16.54
C ALA A 367 -28.51 -27.91 15.76
N ASP A 368 -28.81 -29.20 15.87
CA ASP A 368 -28.19 -30.28 15.09
C ASP A 368 -28.49 -30.24 13.57
N GLY A 369 -29.20 -29.22 13.09
CA GLY A 369 -29.60 -29.01 11.70
C GLY A 369 -29.04 -27.72 11.09
N GLY A 370 -28.65 -27.79 9.81
CA GLY A 370 -28.18 -26.65 9.03
C GLY A 370 -27.14 -27.03 7.97
N TYR A 371 -26.83 -26.09 7.07
CA TYR A 371 -25.79 -26.26 6.05
C TYR A 371 -24.42 -26.57 6.70
N TRP A 372 -24.00 -25.75 7.66
CA TRP A 372 -22.72 -25.92 8.38
C TRP A 372 -22.65 -27.22 9.18
N ALA A 373 -23.75 -27.66 9.79
CA ALA A 373 -23.80 -28.94 10.48
C ALA A 373 -23.57 -30.12 9.51
N THR A 374 -24.06 -30.01 8.27
CA THR A 374 -23.85 -31.00 7.22
C THR A 374 -22.40 -31.01 6.74
N VAL A 375 -21.84 -29.82 6.47
CA VAL A 375 -20.43 -29.68 6.06
C VAL A 375 -19.50 -30.26 7.13
N VAL A 376 -19.67 -29.87 8.40
CA VAL A 376 -18.86 -30.38 9.51
C VAL A 376 -19.02 -31.90 9.64
N ARG A 377 -20.22 -32.45 9.49
CA ARG A 377 -20.43 -33.92 9.53
C ARG A 377 -19.68 -34.64 8.41
N ILE A 378 -19.64 -34.07 7.20
CA ILE A 378 -18.89 -34.64 6.07
C ILE A 378 -17.38 -34.60 6.35
N VAL A 379 -16.87 -33.44 6.78
CA VAL A 379 -15.44 -33.25 7.10
C VAL A 379 -14.99 -34.19 8.22
N MET A 380 -15.78 -34.30 9.29
CA MET A 380 -15.47 -35.20 10.41
C MET A 380 -15.62 -36.69 10.05
N ARG A 381 -16.44 -37.02 9.04
CA ARG A 381 -16.59 -38.41 8.56
C ARG A 381 -15.44 -38.85 7.65
N TYR A 382 -14.87 -37.94 6.86
CA TYR A 382 -13.76 -38.23 5.94
C TYR A 382 -12.59 -37.24 6.12
N PRO A 383 -11.98 -37.17 7.32
CA PRO A 383 -11.03 -36.10 7.66
C PRO A 383 -9.80 -36.07 6.77
N VAL A 384 -9.23 -37.24 6.44
CA VAL A 384 -8.04 -37.33 5.58
C VAL A 384 -8.36 -36.89 4.15
N LEU A 385 -9.49 -37.32 3.60
CA LEU A 385 -9.90 -36.94 2.24
C LEU A 385 -10.20 -35.43 2.17
N SER A 386 -10.90 -34.89 3.16
CA SER A 386 -11.18 -33.45 3.24
C SER A 386 -9.90 -32.63 3.38
N PHE A 387 -8.94 -33.09 4.20
CA PHE A 387 -7.63 -32.45 4.34
C PHE A 387 -6.84 -32.45 3.02
N LEU A 388 -6.75 -33.61 2.34
CA LEU A 388 -6.03 -33.74 1.08
C LEU A 388 -6.69 -32.93 -0.04
N ALA A 389 -8.03 -32.93 -0.12
CA ALA A 389 -8.75 -32.16 -1.13
C ALA A 389 -8.58 -30.65 -0.92
N ALA A 390 -8.76 -30.16 0.31
CA ALA A 390 -8.60 -28.73 0.62
C ALA A 390 -7.15 -28.28 0.43
N SER A 391 -6.18 -29.06 0.94
CA SER A 391 -4.76 -28.74 0.76
C SER A 391 -4.35 -28.81 -0.71
N GLY A 392 -4.86 -29.77 -1.48
CA GLY A 392 -4.60 -29.90 -2.90
C GLY A 392 -5.11 -28.70 -3.70
N VAL A 393 -6.31 -28.20 -3.40
CA VAL A 393 -6.85 -26.97 -4.01
C VAL A 393 -5.99 -25.76 -3.65
N MET A 394 -5.62 -25.61 -2.38
CA MET A 394 -4.80 -24.48 -1.93
C MET A 394 -3.39 -24.50 -2.53
N VAL A 395 -2.76 -25.68 -2.61
CA VAL A 395 -1.45 -25.85 -3.27
C VAL A 395 -1.58 -25.53 -4.76
N ALA A 396 -2.61 -26.01 -5.44
CA ALA A 396 -2.85 -25.69 -6.85
C ALA A 396 -3.04 -24.18 -7.07
N ALA A 397 -3.76 -23.51 -6.16
CA ALA A 397 -3.92 -22.05 -6.20
C ALA A 397 -2.62 -21.30 -5.88
N ALA A 398 -1.69 -21.91 -5.12
CA ALA A 398 -0.39 -21.32 -4.79
C ALA A 398 0.67 -21.54 -5.86
N LEU A 399 0.53 -22.55 -6.74
CA LEU A 399 1.52 -22.85 -7.79
C LEU A 399 1.90 -21.66 -8.68
N PRO A 400 0.96 -20.81 -9.15
CA PRO A 400 1.33 -19.65 -9.96
C PRO A 400 2.22 -18.64 -9.23
N ALA A 401 2.27 -18.66 -7.89
CA ALA A 401 3.15 -17.77 -7.12
C ALA A 401 4.64 -18.01 -7.40
N LEU A 402 5.01 -19.18 -7.94
CA LEU A 402 6.39 -19.48 -8.35
C LEU A 402 6.81 -18.72 -9.61
N ASP A 403 5.84 -18.25 -10.40
CA ASP A 403 6.06 -17.45 -11.61
C ASP A 403 5.89 -15.95 -11.32
N ILE A 404 5.91 -15.53 -10.05
CA ILE A 404 5.73 -14.12 -9.70
C ILE A 404 6.87 -13.29 -10.30
N ASN A 405 6.51 -12.33 -11.14
CA ASN A 405 7.44 -11.32 -11.63
C ASN A 405 7.12 -9.99 -10.93
N THR A 406 8.10 -9.42 -10.25
CA THR A 406 7.94 -8.16 -9.51
C THR A 406 8.76 -7.06 -10.13
N GLY A 407 8.23 -5.85 -10.13
CA GLY A 407 8.88 -4.68 -10.70
C GLY A 407 8.31 -3.38 -10.16
N PHE A 408 8.54 -2.29 -10.87
CA PHE A 408 7.77 -1.05 -10.71
C PHE A 408 6.92 -0.89 -11.95
N ASN A 409 5.61 -0.83 -11.79
CA ASN A 409 4.74 -0.51 -12.92
C ASN A 409 4.87 0.98 -13.24
N GLY A 410 5.10 1.30 -14.51
CA GLY A 410 5.22 2.66 -15.00
C GLY A 410 3.86 3.24 -15.41
N VAL A 411 3.92 4.31 -16.18
CA VAL A 411 2.73 5.01 -16.74
C VAL A 411 1.91 4.09 -17.67
N ASP A 412 2.53 3.03 -18.20
CA ASP A 412 1.92 1.99 -19.03
C ASP A 412 0.78 1.22 -18.33
N SER A 413 0.86 1.12 -17.00
CA SER A 413 -0.11 0.42 -16.15
C SER A 413 -1.38 1.21 -15.84
N LEU A 414 -1.42 2.51 -16.16
CA LEU A 414 -2.60 3.34 -15.97
C LEU A 414 -3.77 2.87 -16.86
N PRO A 415 -5.03 3.15 -16.49
CA PRO A 415 -6.17 2.85 -17.34
C PRO A 415 -6.08 3.50 -18.73
N ASP A 416 -6.68 2.87 -19.73
CA ASP A 416 -6.73 3.44 -21.08
C ASP A 416 -7.59 4.72 -21.08
N GLY A 417 -7.15 5.76 -21.79
CA GLY A 417 -7.81 7.07 -21.85
C GLY A 417 -7.31 8.09 -20.82
N VAL A 418 -6.25 7.77 -20.08
CA VAL A 418 -5.51 8.73 -19.23
C VAL A 418 -4.47 9.47 -20.09
N GLN A 419 -4.40 10.80 -19.96
CA GLN A 419 -3.58 11.65 -20.83
C GLN A 419 -2.09 11.31 -20.71
N SER A 420 -1.59 11.10 -19.49
CA SER A 420 -0.19 10.75 -19.27
C SER A 420 0.21 9.42 -19.92
N LYS A 421 -0.70 8.43 -19.98
CA LYS A 421 -0.43 7.14 -20.63
C LYS A 421 -0.36 7.27 -22.15
N GLU A 422 -1.25 8.04 -22.75
CA GLU A 422 -1.18 8.33 -24.19
C GLU A 422 0.10 9.11 -24.54
N ALA A 423 0.44 10.10 -23.72
CA ALA A 423 1.66 10.89 -23.87
C ALA A 423 2.93 10.04 -23.74
N PHE A 424 2.95 9.11 -22.77
CA PHE A 424 4.04 8.18 -22.56
C PHE A 424 4.28 7.30 -23.79
N PHE A 425 3.22 6.71 -24.37
CA PHE A 425 3.37 5.92 -25.60
C PHE A 425 3.80 6.75 -26.80
N ILE A 426 3.36 8.01 -26.93
CA ILE A 426 3.86 8.89 -27.99
C ILE A 426 5.35 9.15 -27.83
N LEU A 427 5.82 9.40 -26.59
CA LEU A 427 7.24 9.52 -26.33
C LEU A 427 7.94 8.21 -26.68
N GLU A 428 7.49 7.06 -26.19
CA GLU A 428 8.13 5.77 -26.44
C GLU A 428 8.22 5.41 -27.94
N GLU A 429 7.13 5.61 -28.69
CA GLU A 429 7.04 5.25 -30.12
C GLU A 429 7.77 6.24 -31.03
N GLU A 430 7.72 7.54 -30.73
CA GLU A 430 8.22 8.61 -31.61
C GLU A 430 9.55 9.22 -31.16
N PHE A 431 9.96 9.02 -29.89
CA PHE A 431 11.15 9.63 -29.26
C PHE A 431 11.91 8.58 -28.40
N SER A 432 13.10 8.15 -28.81
CA SER A 432 13.85 7.08 -28.12
C SER A 432 14.06 7.33 -26.60
N PHE A 433 13.58 6.40 -25.76
CA PHE A 433 13.42 6.55 -24.29
C PHE A 433 14.70 6.86 -23.49
N GLY A 434 15.87 6.41 -23.98
CA GLY A 434 17.15 6.52 -23.25
C GLY A 434 17.58 7.96 -22.89
N VAL A 435 16.93 8.99 -23.44
CA VAL A 435 17.22 10.39 -23.15
C VAL A 435 16.60 10.88 -21.83
N VAL A 436 15.56 10.20 -21.32
CA VAL A 436 14.70 10.74 -20.25
C VAL A 436 15.24 10.43 -18.84
N SER A 437 15.73 9.21 -18.59
CA SER A 437 16.27 8.78 -17.28
C SER A 437 17.66 8.13 -17.40
N PRO A 438 18.75 8.89 -17.66
CA PRO A 438 20.10 8.33 -17.71
C PRO A 438 20.57 7.85 -16.33
N MET A 439 21.48 6.87 -16.29
CA MET A 439 22.24 6.57 -15.10
C MET A 439 23.17 7.74 -14.77
N GLU A 440 23.28 8.09 -13.50
CA GLU A 440 24.07 9.22 -13.05
C GLU A 440 25.24 8.73 -12.21
N ILE A 441 26.47 8.89 -12.71
CA ILE A 441 27.67 8.51 -11.98
C ILE A 441 28.24 9.77 -11.32
N VAL A 442 28.23 9.77 -9.99
CA VAL A 442 28.71 10.83 -9.13
C VAL A 442 30.12 10.50 -8.70
N ILE A 443 31.06 11.38 -9.02
CA ILE A 443 32.49 11.23 -8.70
C ILE A 443 32.84 12.37 -7.76
N ASP A 444 32.93 12.06 -6.46
CA ASP A 444 33.35 12.99 -5.42
C ASP A 444 34.88 12.95 -5.28
N GLY A 445 35.54 13.96 -5.83
CA GLY A 445 36.99 14.03 -5.96
C GLY A 445 37.41 15.19 -6.85
N ASP A 446 38.69 15.57 -6.81
CA ASP A 446 39.22 16.68 -7.60
C ASP A 446 39.07 16.41 -9.11
N ALA A 447 38.10 17.09 -9.74
CA ALA A 447 37.77 16.98 -11.15
C ALA A 447 38.92 17.48 -12.06
N ASN A 448 39.84 18.28 -11.50
CA ASN A 448 41.02 18.74 -12.21
C ASN A 448 42.19 17.75 -12.14
N SER A 449 42.14 16.77 -11.25
CA SER A 449 43.18 15.75 -11.13
C SER A 449 43.28 14.91 -12.42
N GLU A 450 44.51 14.60 -12.83
CA GLU A 450 44.74 13.76 -14.00
C GLU A 450 44.20 12.34 -13.82
N ALA A 451 44.16 11.86 -12.57
CA ALA A 451 43.62 10.55 -12.22
C ALA A 451 42.10 10.47 -12.49
N VAL A 452 41.31 11.45 -12.02
CA VAL A 452 39.86 11.49 -12.26
C VAL A 452 39.55 11.67 -13.74
N LYS A 453 40.26 12.55 -14.45
CA LYS A 453 40.10 12.73 -15.90
C LYS A 453 40.41 11.46 -16.68
N ALA A 454 41.49 10.76 -16.32
CA ALA A 454 41.86 9.49 -16.96
C ALA A 454 40.81 8.41 -16.68
N GLY A 455 40.28 8.33 -15.45
CA GLY A 455 39.21 7.40 -15.11
C GLY A 455 37.92 7.66 -15.88
N ILE A 456 37.47 8.93 -15.96
CA ILE A 456 36.30 9.30 -16.77
C ILE A 456 36.51 8.96 -18.26
N ALA A 457 37.72 9.19 -18.79
CA ALA A 457 38.03 8.86 -20.18
C ALA A 457 38.02 7.35 -20.44
N ALA A 458 38.62 6.55 -19.55
CA ALA A 458 38.62 5.09 -19.63
C ALA A 458 37.21 4.52 -19.52
N LEU A 459 36.41 5.02 -18.57
CA LEU A 459 35.00 4.66 -18.42
C LEU A 459 34.22 4.92 -19.72
N ARG A 460 34.39 6.10 -20.31
CA ARG A 460 33.74 6.46 -21.58
C ARG A 460 34.09 5.52 -22.73
N GLU A 461 35.34 5.07 -22.80
CA GLU A 461 35.79 4.12 -23.81
C GLU A 461 35.16 2.73 -23.61
N MET A 462 35.08 2.26 -22.36
CA MET A 462 34.44 0.98 -22.01
C MET A 462 32.93 1.01 -22.34
N LEU A 463 32.24 2.09 -21.94
CA LEU A 463 30.80 2.24 -22.18
C LEU A 463 30.47 2.35 -23.67
N ALA A 464 31.31 3.02 -24.46
CA ALA A 464 31.12 3.11 -25.91
C ALA A 464 31.26 1.76 -26.65
N ALA A 465 31.88 0.76 -26.00
CA ALA A 465 32.03 -0.59 -26.55
C ALA A 465 30.89 -1.54 -26.14
N ASP A 466 30.08 -1.18 -25.15
CA ASP A 466 28.98 -1.98 -24.64
C ASP A 466 27.65 -1.53 -25.29
N PRO A 467 26.93 -2.43 -25.99
CA PRO A 467 25.73 -2.07 -26.75
C PRO A 467 24.56 -1.60 -25.88
N ASP A 468 24.58 -1.88 -24.57
CA ASP A 468 23.47 -1.51 -23.67
C ASP A 468 23.57 -0.05 -23.21
N PHE A 469 24.69 0.64 -23.45
CA PHE A 469 24.83 2.07 -23.17
C PHE A 469 24.70 2.88 -24.46
N VAL A 470 23.66 3.71 -24.52
CA VAL A 470 23.25 4.37 -25.77
C VAL A 470 23.69 5.83 -25.78
N GLY A 471 24.37 6.26 -26.83
CA GLY A 471 24.67 7.67 -27.05
C GLY A 471 25.84 8.24 -26.22
N PRO A 472 26.15 9.54 -26.38
CA PRO A 472 27.30 10.15 -25.73
C PRO A 472 27.01 10.41 -24.26
N SER A 473 27.87 9.91 -23.37
CA SER A 473 27.83 10.34 -21.97
C SER A 473 28.14 11.83 -21.85
N ARG A 474 27.49 12.52 -20.91
CA ARG A 474 27.70 13.96 -20.66
C ARG A 474 28.41 14.14 -19.33
N VAL A 475 29.41 15.03 -19.28
CA VAL A 475 30.14 15.33 -18.05
C VAL A 475 29.81 16.75 -17.61
N ARG A 476 29.39 16.89 -16.36
CA ARG A 476 29.19 18.18 -15.69
C ARG A 476 30.08 18.21 -14.45
N VAL A 477 30.69 19.35 -14.18
CA VAL A 477 31.51 19.57 -12.99
C VAL A 477 30.87 20.72 -12.21
N ASN A 478 30.90 20.64 -10.89
CA ASN A 478 30.41 21.71 -10.05
C ASN A 478 31.34 22.94 -10.09
N ALA A 479 30.86 24.06 -9.52
CA ALA A 479 31.63 25.30 -9.49
C ALA A 479 32.95 25.18 -8.72
N ASP A 480 32.98 24.35 -7.67
CA ASP A 480 34.14 24.14 -6.81
C ASP A 480 35.19 23.18 -7.41
N GLY A 481 34.83 22.43 -8.46
CA GLY A 481 35.74 21.53 -9.16
C GLY A 481 36.07 20.24 -8.39
N ASP A 482 35.28 19.90 -7.37
CA ASP A 482 35.48 18.76 -6.49
C ASP A 482 34.38 17.69 -6.60
N LEU A 483 33.44 17.87 -7.54
CA LEU A 483 32.39 16.91 -7.87
C LEU A 483 32.18 16.86 -9.39
N SER A 484 32.19 15.66 -9.95
CA SER A 484 31.85 15.42 -11.35
C SER A 484 30.64 14.50 -11.49
N LEU A 485 29.70 14.86 -12.36
CA LEU A 485 28.57 14.05 -12.78
C LEU A 485 28.83 13.54 -14.20
N VAL A 486 28.77 12.23 -14.38
CA VAL A 486 28.75 11.59 -15.70
C VAL A 486 27.36 10.98 -15.93
N SER A 487 26.57 11.57 -16.81
CA SER A 487 25.28 11.04 -17.22
C SER A 487 25.48 10.02 -18.35
N VAL A 488 25.04 8.79 -18.13
CA VAL A 488 25.21 7.66 -19.04
C VAL A 488 23.82 7.15 -19.42
N PRO A 489 23.37 7.38 -20.66
CA PRO A 489 22.11 6.82 -21.13
C PRO A 489 22.23 5.30 -21.31
N VAL A 490 21.17 4.57 -20.96
CA VAL A 490 21.08 3.11 -21.05
C VAL A 490 19.92 2.73 -21.98
N ALA A 491 20.01 1.57 -22.63
CA ALA A 491 18.93 0.99 -23.40
C ALA A 491 17.86 0.40 -22.47
N GLY A 492 16.59 0.56 -22.84
CA GLY A 492 15.46 -0.01 -22.09
C GLY A 492 14.95 0.88 -20.95
N GLU A 493 13.90 0.42 -20.29
CA GLU A 493 13.28 1.10 -19.16
C GLU A 493 14.13 1.01 -17.89
N PRO A 494 14.10 1.99 -16.98
CA PRO A 494 14.91 1.98 -15.77
C PRO A 494 14.72 0.77 -14.86
N ALA A 495 13.56 0.11 -14.87
CA ALA A 495 13.26 -1.08 -14.08
C ALA A 495 13.45 -2.40 -14.85
N SER A 496 13.85 -2.35 -16.12
CA SER A 496 14.03 -3.55 -16.96
C SER A 496 15.23 -4.39 -16.52
N ASP A 497 15.16 -5.70 -16.77
CA ASP A 497 16.26 -6.63 -16.50
C ASP A 497 17.53 -6.20 -17.25
N GLU A 498 17.40 -5.72 -18.50
CA GLU A 498 18.50 -5.23 -19.31
C GLU A 498 19.21 -4.03 -18.67
N ALA A 499 18.45 -3.03 -18.21
CA ALA A 499 19.02 -1.84 -17.56
C ALA A 499 19.66 -2.18 -16.21
N ILE A 500 19.05 -3.07 -15.43
CA ILE A 500 19.59 -3.52 -14.13
C ILE A 500 20.87 -4.34 -14.32
N GLU A 501 20.93 -5.23 -15.32
CA GLU A 501 22.16 -5.96 -15.64
C GLU A 501 23.27 -5.02 -16.11
N ALA A 502 22.96 -4.02 -16.94
CA ALA A 502 23.91 -3.00 -17.36
C ALA A 502 24.45 -2.20 -16.16
N LEU A 503 23.58 -1.80 -15.24
CA LEU A 503 23.97 -1.14 -13.98
C LEU A 503 24.89 -2.02 -13.14
N ARG A 504 24.56 -3.31 -12.98
CA ARG A 504 25.38 -4.24 -12.19
C ARG A 504 26.77 -4.41 -12.80
N ARG A 505 26.88 -4.49 -14.13
CA ARG A 505 28.19 -4.48 -14.83
C ARG A 505 28.93 -3.15 -14.64
N LEU A 506 28.22 -2.03 -14.71
CA LEU A 506 28.79 -0.72 -14.44
C LEU A 506 29.40 -0.66 -13.02
N ARG A 507 28.66 -1.08 -12.00
CA ARG A 507 29.11 -1.11 -10.59
C ARG A 507 30.22 -2.12 -10.31
N SER A 508 30.15 -3.32 -10.88
CA SER A 508 31.06 -4.42 -10.52
C SER A 508 32.32 -4.53 -11.39
N ASP A 509 32.23 -4.12 -12.66
CA ASP A 509 33.33 -4.28 -13.63
C ASP A 509 33.91 -2.93 -14.07
N TYR A 510 33.08 -2.03 -14.61
CA TYR A 510 33.59 -0.82 -15.28
C TYR A 510 34.07 0.26 -14.32
N LEU A 511 33.33 0.57 -13.26
CA LEU A 511 33.74 1.59 -12.29
C LEU A 511 35.02 1.18 -11.53
N PRO A 512 35.15 -0.05 -11.00
CA PRO A 512 36.39 -0.49 -10.39
C PRO A 512 37.58 -0.46 -11.36
N ALA A 513 37.39 -0.89 -12.62
CA ALA A 513 38.45 -0.88 -13.62
C ALA A 513 38.88 0.53 -14.04
N ALA A 514 37.95 1.48 -14.12
CA ALA A 514 38.22 2.86 -14.52
C ALA A 514 38.87 3.70 -13.40
N PHE A 515 38.53 3.42 -12.13
CA PHE A 515 38.93 4.24 -10.98
C PHE A 515 39.84 3.53 -9.97
N GLU A 516 40.48 2.41 -10.36
CA GLU A 516 41.42 1.70 -9.48
C GLU A 516 42.58 2.61 -9.03
N GLY A 517 42.72 2.79 -7.70
CA GLY A 517 43.78 3.63 -7.12
C GLY A 517 43.56 5.14 -7.28
N VAL A 518 42.38 5.57 -7.73
CA VAL A 518 41.99 6.99 -7.78
C VAL A 518 41.42 7.40 -6.43
N ASP A 519 41.86 8.54 -5.91
CA ASP A 519 41.36 9.13 -4.66
C ASP A 519 40.05 9.90 -4.92
N ALA A 520 38.98 9.16 -5.18
CA ALA A 520 37.63 9.68 -5.37
C ALA A 520 36.59 8.65 -4.89
N GLU A 521 35.49 9.12 -4.31
CA GLU A 521 34.33 8.27 -4.06
C GLU A 521 33.45 8.25 -5.32
N ILE A 522 33.14 7.06 -5.83
CA ILE A 522 32.30 6.85 -7.00
C ILE A 522 30.97 6.28 -6.52
N LEU A 523 29.87 6.96 -6.85
CA LEU A 523 28.52 6.50 -6.55
C LEU A 523 27.68 6.49 -7.82
N VAL A 524 26.82 5.51 -7.99
CA VAL A 524 25.82 5.47 -9.06
C VAL A 524 24.45 5.79 -8.50
N THR A 525 23.79 6.76 -9.12
CA THR A 525 22.43 7.19 -8.84
C THR A 525 21.60 7.27 -10.13
N GLY A 526 20.40 7.81 -10.05
CA GLY A 526 19.38 7.73 -11.09
C GLY A 526 18.38 6.61 -10.80
N GLU A 527 17.32 6.57 -11.60
CA GLU A 527 16.16 5.71 -11.38
C GLU A 527 16.49 4.21 -11.42
N THR A 528 17.33 3.77 -12.37
CA THR A 528 17.78 2.36 -12.41
C THR A 528 18.57 1.96 -11.18
N ALA A 529 19.44 2.84 -10.67
CA ALA A 529 20.21 2.59 -9.46
C ALA A 529 19.32 2.55 -8.22
N PHE A 530 18.32 3.42 -8.15
CA PHE A 530 17.31 3.40 -7.10
C PHE A 530 16.52 2.08 -7.10
N ASN A 531 16.08 1.62 -8.28
CA ASN A 531 15.31 0.38 -8.42
C ASN A 531 16.13 -0.85 -8.02
N ASP A 532 17.38 -0.98 -8.50
CA ASP A 532 18.28 -2.08 -8.10
C ASP A 532 18.55 -2.08 -6.60
N ASP A 533 18.83 -0.92 -6.00
CA ASP A 533 19.01 -0.79 -4.54
C ASP A 533 17.72 -1.18 -3.78
N PHE A 534 16.54 -0.79 -4.29
CA PHE A 534 15.25 -1.19 -3.72
C PHE A 534 15.07 -2.71 -3.73
N PHE A 535 15.35 -3.37 -4.86
CA PHE A 535 15.25 -4.82 -5.00
C PHE A 535 16.24 -5.54 -4.08
N GLU A 536 17.51 -5.10 -4.04
CA GLU A 536 18.52 -5.69 -3.17
C GLU A 536 18.14 -5.58 -1.69
N ILE A 537 17.67 -4.41 -1.26
CA ILE A 537 17.18 -4.20 0.11
C ILE A 537 15.97 -5.10 0.39
N THR A 538 15.01 -5.14 -0.52
CA THR A 538 13.79 -5.94 -0.36
C THR A 538 14.12 -7.43 -0.23
N ASP A 539 14.99 -7.96 -1.10
CA ASP A 539 15.43 -9.35 -1.07
C ASP A 539 16.20 -9.69 0.21
N ARG A 540 17.00 -8.75 0.70
CA ARG A 540 17.75 -8.91 1.95
C ARG A 540 16.86 -8.91 3.19
N PHE A 541 15.86 -8.02 3.24
CA PHE A 541 15.02 -7.83 4.42
C PHE A 541 13.79 -8.73 4.46
N THR A 542 13.26 -9.17 3.32
CA THR A 542 12.08 -10.05 3.24
C THR A 542 12.23 -11.32 4.10
N PRO A 543 13.34 -12.10 4.01
CA PRO A 543 13.54 -13.27 4.87
C PRO A 543 13.63 -12.92 6.36
N ILE A 544 14.23 -11.77 6.69
CA ILE A 544 14.36 -11.30 8.08
C ILE A 544 12.98 -11.01 8.66
N ILE A 545 12.13 -10.34 7.87
CA ILE A 545 10.76 -10.00 8.26
C ILE A 545 9.92 -11.26 8.41
N PHE A 546 10.04 -12.22 7.48
CA PHE A 546 9.36 -13.51 7.60
C PHE A 546 9.77 -14.23 8.90
N VAL A 547 11.07 -14.35 9.16
CA VAL A 547 11.55 -14.97 10.40
C VAL A 547 11.04 -14.24 11.64
N PHE A 548 11.05 -12.91 11.63
CA PHE A 548 10.56 -12.08 12.74
C PHE A 548 9.05 -12.32 12.99
N VAL A 549 8.21 -12.16 11.98
CA VAL A 549 6.75 -12.29 12.08
C VAL A 549 6.35 -13.71 12.48
N LEU A 550 6.94 -14.72 11.84
CA LEU A 550 6.66 -16.12 12.13
C LEU A 550 7.11 -16.51 13.54
N SER A 551 8.31 -16.09 13.97
CA SER A 551 8.83 -16.40 15.30
C SER A 551 8.01 -15.72 16.39
N LEU A 552 7.68 -14.44 16.21
CA LEU A 552 6.90 -13.69 17.19
C LEU A 552 5.48 -14.25 17.31
N SER A 553 4.86 -14.59 16.19
CA SER A 553 3.54 -15.22 16.17
C SER A 553 3.57 -16.62 16.78
N PHE A 554 4.60 -17.42 16.48
CA PHE A 554 4.80 -18.71 17.11
C PHE A 554 4.89 -18.60 18.64
N LEU A 555 5.68 -17.65 19.15
CA LEU A 555 5.82 -17.40 20.58
C LEU A 555 4.49 -16.96 21.21
N LEU A 556 3.79 -16.01 20.58
CA LEU A 556 2.52 -15.50 21.08
C LEU A 556 1.47 -16.61 21.17
N LEU A 557 1.32 -17.40 20.10
CA LEU A 557 0.40 -18.53 20.07
C LEU A 557 0.81 -19.62 21.06
N THR A 558 2.10 -19.87 21.22
CA THR A 558 2.61 -20.84 22.21
C THR A 558 2.19 -20.41 23.61
N VAL A 559 2.30 -19.12 23.94
CA VAL A 559 1.86 -18.58 25.23
C VAL A 559 0.33 -18.65 25.37
N ALA A 560 -0.40 -18.29 24.31
CA ALA A 560 -1.87 -18.26 24.31
C ALA A 560 -2.45 -19.68 24.46
N PHE A 561 -1.98 -20.63 23.65
CA PHE A 561 -2.49 -22.00 23.58
C PHE A 561 -1.79 -22.97 24.54
N ARG A 562 -0.62 -22.62 25.07
CA ARG A 562 0.25 -23.52 25.86
C ARG A 562 0.54 -24.83 25.14
N SER A 563 0.72 -24.75 23.83
CA SER A 563 0.97 -25.87 22.93
C SER A 563 1.98 -25.43 21.88
N ILE A 564 2.84 -26.34 21.44
CA ILE A 564 3.81 -26.13 20.35
C ILE A 564 3.21 -26.54 19.00
N VAL A 565 2.39 -27.60 18.99
CA VAL A 565 1.81 -28.17 17.77
C VAL A 565 0.79 -27.24 17.14
N ILE A 566 -0.04 -26.59 17.97
CA ILE A 566 -1.08 -25.67 17.49
C ILE A 566 -0.47 -24.47 16.74
N PRO A 567 0.48 -23.70 17.33
CA PRO A 567 1.18 -22.62 16.62
C PRO A 567 1.83 -23.07 15.32
N LEU A 568 2.53 -24.21 15.33
CA LEU A 568 3.22 -24.71 14.14
C LEU A 568 2.25 -25.02 13.00
N MET A 569 1.15 -25.73 13.30
CA MET A 569 0.13 -26.00 12.30
C MET A 569 -0.54 -24.72 11.80
N SER A 570 -0.84 -23.77 12.69
CA SER A 570 -1.43 -22.48 12.31
C SER A 570 -0.54 -21.70 11.35
N ILE A 571 0.77 -21.66 11.62
CA ILE A 571 1.74 -21.01 10.73
C ILE A 571 1.77 -21.68 9.35
N ILE A 572 1.86 -23.01 9.30
CA ILE A 572 1.91 -23.74 8.02
C ILE A 572 0.64 -23.49 7.19
N LEU A 573 -0.54 -23.57 7.83
CA LEU A 573 -1.81 -23.33 7.15
C LEU A 573 -1.95 -21.88 6.70
N ASN A 574 -1.44 -20.92 7.48
CA ASN A 574 -1.45 -19.52 7.12
C ASN A 574 -0.51 -19.23 5.94
N MET A 575 0.70 -19.80 5.94
CA MET A 575 1.63 -19.72 4.81
C MET A 575 1.03 -20.31 3.53
N LEU A 576 0.28 -21.41 3.63
CA LEU A 576 -0.45 -21.96 2.49
C LEU A 576 -1.54 -21.01 1.98
N SER A 577 -2.21 -20.27 2.87
CA SER A 577 -3.19 -19.25 2.49
C SER A 577 -2.54 -18.03 1.82
N VAL A 578 -1.41 -17.55 2.35
CA VAL A 578 -0.64 -16.46 1.74
C VAL A 578 -0.13 -16.89 0.35
N GLY A 579 0.43 -18.09 0.24
CA GLY A 579 0.86 -18.64 -1.04
C GLY A 579 -0.27 -18.75 -2.06
N ALA A 580 -1.46 -19.19 -1.63
CA ALA A 580 -2.64 -19.21 -2.52
C ALA A 580 -3.08 -17.81 -2.95
N ALA A 581 -3.00 -16.81 -2.06
CA ALA A 581 -3.29 -15.42 -2.43
C ALA A 581 -2.30 -14.88 -3.47
N TYR A 582 -1.01 -15.15 -3.30
CA TYR A 582 0.01 -14.81 -4.30
C TYR A 582 -0.24 -15.50 -5.64
N GLY A 583 -0.55 -16.80 -5.63
CA GLY A 583 -0.78 -17.51 -6.88
C GLY A 583 -2.05 -17.05 -7.58
N LEU A 584 -3.11 -16.69 -6.85
CA LEU A 584 -4.29 -16.06 -7.43
C LEU A 584 -4.00 -14.67 -8.00
N MET A 585 -3.17 -13.88 -7.33
CA MET A 585 -2.73 -12.57 -7.82
C MET A 585 -1.98 -12.71 -9.16
N VAL A 586 -0.98 -13.60 -9.24
CA VAL A 586 -0.26 -13.88 -10.49
C VAL A 586 -1.22 -14.39 -11.57
N LEU A 587 -2.14 -15.28 -11.22
CA LEU A 587 -3.08 -15.89 -12.16
C LEU A 587 -4.06 -14.86 -12.76
N VAL A 588 -4.55 -13.91 -11.96
CA VAL A 588 -5.50 -12.88 -12.41
C VAL A 588 -4.79 -11.73 -13.11
N PHE A 589 -3.77 -11.14 -12.48
CA PHE A 589 -3.17 -9.89 -12.94
C PHE A 589 -2.05 -10.11 -13.97
N GLN A 590 -1.17 -11.08 -13.78
CA GLN A 590 -0.08 -11.33 -14.75
C GLN A 590 -0.50 -12.27 -15.88
N LYS A 591 -1.29 -13.30 -15.57
CA LYS A 591 -1.74 -14.29 -16.57
C LYS A 591 -3.12 -13.98 -17.18
N GLY A 592 -3.85 -12.99 -16.65
CA GLY A 592 -5.11 -12.51 -17.20
C GLY A 592 -6.32 -13.42 -17.03
N TYR A 593 -6.24 -14.48 -16.22
CA TYR A 593 -7.36 -15.39 -16.03
C TYR A 593 -8.48 -14.72 -15.22
N GLY A 594 -9.61 -14.44 -15.87
CA GLY A 594 -10.77 -13.82 -15.24
C GLY A 594 -10.70 -12.28 -15.14
N ALA A 595 -9.58 -11.67 -15.53
CA ALA A 595 -9.39 -10.22 -15.51
C ALA A 595 -10.49 -9.49 -16.30
N GLY A 596 -10.74 -9.90 -17.55
CA GLY A 596 -11.77 -9.29 -18.39
C GLY A 596 -13.21 -9.46 -17.89
N VAL A 597 -13.51 -10.45 -17.03
CA VAL A 597 -14.84 -10.61 -16.42
C VAL A 597 -15.02 -9.64 -15.25
N LEU A 598 -13.93 -9.34 -14.55
CA LEU A 598 -13.91 -8.45 -13.39
C LEU A 598 -13.67 -6.98 -13.77
N GLY A 599 -13.31 -6.71 -15.03
CA GLY A 599 -12.94 -5.38 -15.50
C GLY A 599 -11.53 -4.96 -15.11
N PHE A 600 -10.65 -5.93 -14.81
CA PHE A 600 -9.26 -5.66 -14.47
C PHE A 600 -8.38 -5.67 -15.72
N GLN A 601 -7.35 -4.83 -15.71
CA GLN A 601 -6.26 -4.87 -16.68
C GLN A 601 -5.19 -5.86 -16.25
N THR A 602 -4.48 -6.42 -17.24
CA THR A 602 -3.32 -7.29 -16.98
C THR A 602 -2.07 -6.45 -16.86
N THR A 603 -1.22 -6.77 -15.89
CA THR A 603 0.05 -6.06 -15.67
C THR A 603 1.21 -7.01 -15.97
N PRO A 604 2.31 -6.54 -16.59
CA PRO A 604 3.48 -7.38 -16.84
C PRO A 604 4.17 -7.76 -15.52
N MET A 605 4.16 -6.86 -14.54
CA MET A 605 4.83 -7.02 -13.25
C MET A 605 3.88 -6.68 -12.10
N ILE A 606 4.10 -7.31 -10.94
CA ILE A 606 3.47 -6.90 -9.67
C ILE A 606 4.40 -5.90 -8.99
N ASP A 607 3.87 -4.79 -8.46
CA ASP A 607 4.73 -3.84 -7.76
C ASP A 607 5.50 -4.50 -6.62
N ALA A 608 6.80 -4.22 -6.55
CA ALA A 608 7.75 -4.90 -5.68
C ALA A 608 7.39 -4.83 -4.19
N TRP A 609 6.66 -3.79 -3.77
CA TRP A 609 6.24 -3.62 -2.38
C TRP A 609 4.99 -4.46 -2.00
N ILE A 610 4.16 -4.83 -2.97
CA ILE A 610 2.85 -5.49 -2.74
C ILE A 610 3.02 -6.87 -2.07
N PRO A 611 3.91 -7.78 -2.52
CA PRO A 611 3.99 -9.11 -1.92
C PRO A 611 4.32 -9.07 -0.44
N LEU A 612 5.38 -8.37 -0.04
CA LEU A 612 5.80 -8.30 1.37
C LEU A 612 4.72 -7.65 2.25
N PHE A 613 4.07 -6.60 1.74
CA PHE A 613 2.92 -5.98 2.41
C PHE A 613 1.75 -6.96 2.60
N LEU A 614 1.35 -7.66 1.52
CA LEU A 614 0.28 -8.64 1.57
C LEU A 614 0.60 -9.82 2.48
N PHE A 615 1.86 -10.26 2.55
CA PHE A 615 2.27 -11.23 3.56
C PHE A 615 1.93 -10.73 4.96
N ALA A 616 2.37 -9.52 5.34
CA ALA A 616 2.18 -9.01 6.69
C ALA A 616 0.69 -8.86 7.05
N VAL A 617 -0.11 -8.32 6.12
CA VAL A 617 -1.55 -8.13 6.31
C VAL A 617 -2.31 -9.45 6.33
N LEU A 618 -2.17 -10.28 5.29
CA LEU A 618 -2.90 -11.55 5.20
C LEU A 618 -2.51 -12.48 6.34
N PHE A 619 -1.22 -12.52 6.68
CA PHE A 619 -0.77 -13.32 7.81
C PHE A 619 -1.39 -12.83 9.12
N GLY A 620 -1.33 -11.52 9.40
CA GLY A 620 -1.94 -10.92 10.58
C GLY A 620 -3.43 -11.21 10.69
N LEU A 621 -4.20 -10.90 9.64
CA LEU A 621 -5.66 -11.08 9.63
C LEU A 621 -6.08 -12.57 9.64
N SER A 622 -5.33 -13.45 8.99
CA SER A 622 -5.60 -14.89 9.01
C SER A 622 -5.37 -15.50 10.39
N MET A 623 -4.33 -15.02 11.09
CA MET A 623 -4.04 -15.44 12.46
C MET A 623 -5.21 -15.18 13.42
N ASP A 624 -5.91 -14.06 13.23
CA ASP A 624 -7.06 -13.65 14.04
C ASP A 624 -8.20 -14.68 13.99
N TYR A 625 -8.57 -15.13 12.80
CA TYR A 625 -9.60 -16.16 12.61
C TYR A 625 -9.16 -17.51 13.19
N HIS A 626 -7.88 -17.84 13.04
CA HIS A 626 -7.32 -19.06 13.61
C HIS A 626 -7.43 -19.05 15.14
N VAL A 627 -7.04 -17.94 15.78
CA VAL A 627 -7.13 -17.77 17.23
C VAL A 627 -8.59 -17.82 17.70
N PHE A 628 -9.51 -17.17 16.98
CA PHE A 628 -10.94 -17.18 17.30
C PHE A 628 -11.53 -18.59 17.26
N LEU A 629 -11.29 -19.33 16.17
CA LEU A 629 -11.75 -20.71 16.01
C LEU A 629 -11.15 -21.64 17.07
N LEU A 630 -9.83 -21.60 17.26
CA LEU A 630 -9.12 -22.45 18.21
C LEU A 630 -9.51 -22.15 19.66
N SER A 631 -9.75 -20.88 20.00
CA SER A 631 -10.23 -20.48 21.31
C SER A 631 -11.58 -21.13 21.64
N ARG A 632 -12.49 -21.20 20.65
CA ARG A 632 -13.78 -21.91 20.82
C ARG A 632 -13.66 -23.41 20.93
N ILE A 633 -12.79 -24.02 20.13
CA ILE A 633 -12.50 -25.46 20.24
C ILE A 633 -11.94 -25.77 21.63
N ARG A 634 -10.98 -24.97 22.10
CA ARG A 634 -10.36 -25.14 23.42
C ARG A 634 -11.36 -24.95 24.56
N GLU A 635 -12.21 -23.92 24.50
CA GLU A 635 -13.22 -23.70 25.55
C GLU A 635 -14.16 -24.90 25.70
N ARG A 636 -14.50 -25.58 24.59
CA ARG A 636 -15.30 -26.81 24.63
C ARG A 636 -14.49 -27.99 25.15
N TYR A 637 -13.24 -28.13 24.71
CA TYR A 637 -12.35 -29.19 25.16
C TYR A 637 -12.10 -29.14 26.67
N ASP A 638 -11.89 -27.94 27.22
CA ASP A 638 -11.72 -27.73 28.66
C ASP A 638 -12.98 -28.11 29.47
N GLN A 639 -14.16 -28.17 28.83
CA GLN A 639 -15.42 -28.60 29.46
C GLN A 639 -15.69 -30.10 29.30
N THR A 640 -15.42 -30.68 28.12
CA THR A 640 -15.85 -32.04 27.79
C THR A 640 -14.72 -33.07 27.76
N GLY A 641 -13.48 -32.65 27.48
CA GLY A 641 -12.33 -33.51 27.25
C GLY A 641 -12.34 -34.28 25.93
N ASP A 642 -13.39 -34.14 25.11
CA ASP A 642 -13.52 -34.82 23.81
C ASP A 642 -13.03 -33.91 22.68
N ASN A 643 -11.93 -34.31 22.03
CA ASN A 643 -11.32 -33.55 20.94
C ASN A 643 -12.21 -33.48 19.69
N ALA A 644 -12.83 -34.59 19.29
CA ALA A 644 -13.60 -34.64 18.05
C ALA A 644 -14.91 -33.82 18.18
N GLU A 645 -15.57 -33.95 19.32
CA GLU A 645 -16.76 -33.15 19.64
C GLU A 645 -16.42 -31.66 19.74
N SER A 646 -15.29 -31.33 20.37
CA SER A 646 -14.84 -29.95 20.51
C SER A 646 -14.52 -29.27 19.17
N VAL A 647 -13.84 -29.98 18.26
CA VAL A 647 -13.57 -29.48 16.89
C VAL A 647 -14.88 -29.27 16.13
N ALA A 648 -15.79 -30.25 16.18
CA ALA A 648 -17.09 -30.15 15.50
C ALA A 648 -17.97 -29.01 16.07
N TYR A 649 -17.94 -28.80 17.39
CA TYR A 649 -18.63 -27.69 18.05
C TYR A 649 -18.03 -26.33 17.67
N GLY A 650 -16.69 -26.22 17.72
CA GLY A 650 -15.98 -25.01 17.35
C GLY A 650 -16.32 -24.58 15.93
N LEU A 651 -16.18 -25.47 14.95
CA LEU A 651 -16.53 -25.20 13.55
C LEU A 651 -17.99 -24.80 13.36
N ARG A 652 -18.95 -25.53 13.94
CA ARG A 652 -20.39 -25.22 13.79
C ARG A 652 -20.77 -23.87 14.40
N SER A 653 -20.19 -23.54 15.56
CA SER A 653 -20.55 -22.33 16.30
C SER A 653 -19.93 -21.06 15.74
N THR A 654 -18.80 -21.15 15.02
CA THR A 654 -18.09 -19.99 14.48
C THR A 654 -18.30 -19.79 12.98
N ALA A 655 -18.63 -20.83 12.20
CA ALA A 655 -18.67 -20.77 10.74
C ALA A 655 -19.53 -19.62 10.18
N GLY A 656 -20.73 -19.42 10.72
CA GLY A 656 -21.63 -18.35 10.25
C GLY A 656 -21.08 -16.94 10.55
N LEU A 657 -20.38 -16.77 11.67
CA LEU A 657 -19.80 -15.49 12.06
C LEU A 657 -18.56 -15.18 11.23
N ILE A 658 -17.65 -16.15 11.09
CA ILE A 658 -16.43 -16.02 10.27
C ILE A 658 -16.79 -15.78 8.79
N THR A 659 -17.77 -16.51 8.25
CA THR A 659 -18.21 -16.31 6.85
C THR A 659 -18.84 -14.93 6.67
N GLY A 660 -19.60 -14.45 7.67
CA GLY A 660 -20.17 -13.11 7.65
C GLY A 660 -19.09 -12.02 7.64
N ALA A 661 -18.08 -12.14 8.51
CA ALA A 661 -16.94 -11.23 8.55
C ALA A 661 -16.13 -11.27 7.25
N ALA A 662 -15.84 -12.47 6.71
CA ALA A 662 -15.13 -12.64 5.45
C ALA A 662 -15.89 -12.04 4.26
N LEU A 663 -17.22 -12.21 4.19
CA LEU A 663 -18.05 -11.60 3.14
C LEU A 663 -18.04 -10.07 3.23
N ILE A 664 -17.93 -9.50 4.44
CA ILE A 664 -17.81 -8.05 4.61
C ILE A 664 -16.44 -7.56 4.16
N MET A 665 -15.36 -8.32 4.37
CA MET A 665 -14.03 -7.93 3.88
C MET A 665 -13.91 -8.03 2.35
N VAL A 666 -14.67 -8.92 1.71
CA VAL A 666 -14.71 -9.07 0.25
C VAL A 666 -15.56 -8.01 -0.43
N ALA A 667 -16.56 -7.49 0.28
CA ALA A 667 -17.52 -6.50 -0.21
C ALA A 667 -17.02 -5.07 0.01
#